data_AF-A0A358N2B3-F1
#
_entry.id   AF-A0A358N2B3-F1
#
_cell.length_a   1.000
_cell.length_b   1.000
_cell.length_c   1.000
_cell.angle_alpha   90.00
_cell.angle_beta   90.00
_cell.angle_gamma   90.00
#
_symmetry.space_group_name_H-M   'P 1'
#
loop_
_entity.id
_entity.type
_entity.pdbx_description
1 polymer ?
#
loop_
_entity_poly.entity_id
_entity_poly.type
_entity_poly.pdbx_seq_one_letter_code
_entity_poly.pdbx_strand_id
1 'polypeptide(L)'
;MHLRLPTFTYLLLSRRVLLLACLSTCFASLPTAAETVRQPTPFIEQLKAVSSADLAQQARQRGDAKRGALIFYTTAASCVHCHTQSADRATTQSSPLGPDLAIRREVSDAYLVESLLYPSKVIHKDYQTKSILTTDGEVVVALVTDEAGDEITVRSANDLERTRVIPRDEIEAIKTNSQSVMPEGLVATIGNLRDFLDLSRYLFEIAEGGKMQAQKLMPKPEQLEFKDDTLNLDHAGIISKFRTRDFETGKGIFHSYCFNCHGDDGNSPSLPTARAFGTDKLRFGSDPFGMFMTLSKGKGLMAAMRHLTPKERYQVVHYVREQFMKPSNPDYFKVDKEYLQSLPKGTRNGSEQPEIQRDYGSTLASQLGREYSSVLNVDLGDTTIAYDLHSMDQAAIWNGGLDLTQTQHVRDRGEGTVIPAGNEIEEFSGWRWGHEGSLDYPRVDLLPRGPMPQDWMDYHGHYNHDQKVVLSYSIDKRQILEFPAQVDSGLKHTMEIMAGVPLVLSVGKQQNISDPQSDYTVHTTIGSITAGWDSIEPSAGIAKSRQISPAENCFIISYQYDGTSIVKYTAAAVTGDTANAKWEIDKKSRLCLLIPEDQQTRNITIHRSQGHHAKSLSKWLASVQVTTPESHASASALTSGGPLRWPQILHTVGYQGLEQTGYALDTLTLPESNPWNSWFRTSAFDFFPDGRMALSTYGGDVWIVSGIDHELTDIRWKRFAAGLYEPFGVKVVDNHIFVTCKDRIVKLHDLNQDGEADFHESFNADTDVSVNFHAFNFDLQTDRAGNFFYSKSGHGADSTLPGAVIKISPDGKRREVFCTGFRTPNGMGMLPDGRPTASDNQGQWTPASKVSLLRPNGFYGWVQTYSIPGMWEPGGGTIDIKNVVPPSSFDPPLIWMPQDFDNSSGGQLWVDDKRWGPLSGHLLHTSFGKGWMSYLMIQDVEGHSQAAIAKLPFDFQTGIMRARVNPIDGQVYATGLQGWNGGGRSGLLDGGLQRVRYTGKPWQMITECKVENDGLLIKFNFPLEPNTASDIRSYKAEHWNYRWRSSYGSDRYSPLTDQPGTEPIKIESVTLGADGKSVKLNIQEMIPVDQAHITFHLKTGDGTAFADELYWTINHVPTR
;
A
#
# COMPACT_ATOMS: atom_id res chain seq x y z
N MET A 1 -2.12 71.26 4.36
CA MET A 1 -2.22 72.46 5.22
C MET A 1 -2.68 71.94 6.58
N HIS A 2 -1.93 71.98 7.69
CA HIS A 2 -0.62 72.53 8.10
C HIS A 2 -0.16 71.72 9.35
N LEU A 3 1.09 71.48 9.75
CA LEU A 3 2.51 71.71 9.36
C LEU A 3 3.32 70.49 9.92
N ARG A 4 4.64 70.24 9.72
CA ARG A 4 5.77 70.94 9.07
C ARG A 4 6.76 69.90 8.48
N LEU A 5 7.96 70.36 8.13
CA LEU A 5 9.19 69.63 7.76
C LEU A 5 10.34 70.10 8.73
N PRO A 6 11.49 69.40 8.90
CA PRO A 6 12.48 69.25 7.83
C PRO A 6 13.33 67.94 7.73
N THR A 7 13.84 67.78 6.51
CA THR A 7 15.01 67.02 5.97
C THR A 7 16.10 66.51 6.92
N PHE A 8 16.67 65.29 6.75
CA PHE A 8 17.66 64.87 5.70
C PHE A 8 19.00 65.68 5.78
N THR A 9 20.22 65.10 5.78
CA THR A 9 20.71 63.73 5.45
C THR A 9 22.10 63.39 6.08
N TYR A 10 22.50 62.12 5.97
CA TYR A 10 23.88 61.56 5.81
C TYR A 10 24.71 61.00 6.99
N LEU A 11 25.58 60.05 6.58
CA LEU A 11 26.75 59.44 7.25
C LEU A 11 26.55 58.34 8.30
N LEU A 12 26.11 57.18 7.79
CA LEU A 12 26.71 55.86 8.04
C LEU A 12 28.18 55.90 8.54
N LEU A 13 28.46 55.55 9.81
CA LEU A 13 29.77 54.98 10.24
C LEU A 13 29.83 54.45 11.71
N SER A 14 28.77 53.83 12.26
CA SER A 14 28.77 53.41 13.69
C SER A 14 28.02 52.11 14.06
N ARG A 15 27.61 51.26 13.10
CA ARG A 15 26.80 50.04 13.37
C ARG A 15 27.44 48.70 12.98
N ARG A 16 28.76 48.53 13.21
CA ARG A 16 29.45 47.22 13.01
C ARG A 16 30.07 46.58 14.26
N VAL A 17 30.01 47.22 15.43
CA VAL A 17 30.67 46.72 16.65
C VAL A 17 29.69 46.13 17.68
N LEU A 18 28.45 46.59 17.76
CA LEU A 18 27.48 46.12 18.77
C LEU A 18 26.72 44.82 18.41
N LEU A 19 26.87 44.26 17.20
CA LEU A 19 26.15 43.04 16.83
C LEU A 19 26.86 41.73 17.22
N LEU A 20 28.16 41.75 17.52
CA LEU A 20 28.92 40.54 17.84
C LEU A 20 28.73 40.01 19.29
N ALA A 21 28.05 40.77 20.16
CA ALA A 21 27.87 40.41 21.57
C ALA A 21 26.54 39.67 21.88
N CYS A 22 25.63 39.54 20.91
CA CYS A 22 24.31 38.92 21.10
C CYS A 22 24.09 37.66 20.23
N LEU A 23 25.17 37.07 19.69
CA LEU A 23 25.12 35.91 18.79
C LEU A 23 25.67 34.61 19.42
N SER A 24 25.97 34.62 20.72
CA SER A 24 26.62 33.51 21.45
C SER A 24 25.70 32.77 22.44
N THR A 25 24.40 33.10 22.49
CA THR A 25 23.44 32.50 23.43
C THR A 25 22.18 31.90 22.78
N CYS A 26 22.09 31.91 21.45
CA CYS A 26 20.94 31.37 20.70
C CYS A 26 21.29 30.15 19.83
N PHE A 27 21.95 29.14 20.41
CA PHE A 27 21.81 27.76 19.91
C PHE A 27 20.46 27.19 20.35
N ALA A 28 19.38 27.82 19.89
CA ALA A 28 18.07 27.19 19.88
C ALA A 28 18.09 26.15 18.75
N SER A 29 17.91 24.88 19.09
CA SER A 29 17.90 23.78 18.13
C SER A 29 16.83 24.03 17.06
N LEU A 30 17.25 23.99 15.78
CA LEU A 30 16.32 23.67 14.70
C LEU A 30 15.67 22.31 15.03
N PRO A 31 14.39 22.09 14.72
CA PRO A 31 13.76 20.80 14.93
C PRO A 31 14.44 19.78 14.01
N THR A 32 15.25 18.90 14.61
CA THR A 32 15.60 17.61 14.01
C THR A 32 14.31 16.82 13.75
N ALA A 33 14.39 15.79 12.91
CA ALA A 33 13.30 14.83 12.83
C ALA A 33 12.97 14.30 14.24
N ALA A 34 11.69 14.11 14.54
CA ALA A 34 11.24 13.75 15.88
C ALA A 34 11.61 12.29 16.19
N GLU A 35 12.80 12.11 16.75
CA GLU A 35 13.32 10.83 17.21
C GLU A 35 12.75 10.50 18.58
N THR A 36 11.92 9.46 18.61
CA THR A 36 11.52 8.76 19.85
C THR A 36 12.73 8.23 20.61
N VAL A 37 12.67 8.18 21.93
CA VAL A 37 13.72 7.63 22.81
C VAL A 37 14.01 6.15 22.47
N ARG A 38 12.98 5.40 22.08
CA ARG A 38 13.07 3.99 21.66
C ARG A 38 13.40 3.84 20.16
N GLN A 39 14.66 4.09 19.81
CA GLN A 39 15.22 3.76 18.49
C GLN A 39 15.51 2.25 18.35
N PRO A 40 15.44 1.68 17.12
CA PRO A 40 15.91 0.33 16.85
C PRO A 40 17.45 0.27 16.89
N THR A 41 18.02 -0.88 17.27
CA THR A 41 19.46 -1.11 17.17
C THR A 41 19.91 -1.03 15.70
N PRO A 42 20.91 -0.20 15.33
CA PRO A 42 21.38 -0.08 13.96
C PRO A 42 21.74 -1.44 13.33
N PHE A 43 21.37 -1.68 12.07
CA PHE A 43 21.52 -2.98 11.41
C PHE A 43 22.96 -3.51 11.42
N ILE A 44 23.97 -2.64 11.30
CA ILE A 44 25.38 -3.03 11.39
C ILE A 44 25.80 -3.48 12.81
N GLU A 45 25.17 -2.96 13.85
CA GLU A 45 25.37 -3.43 15.23
C GLU A 45 24.66 -4.76 15.46
N GLN A 46 23.46 -4.94 14.91
CA GLN A 46 22.76 -6.24 14.95
C GLN A 46 23.60 -7.35 14.29
N LEU A 47 24.19 -7.09 13.11
CA LEU A 47 25.12 -8.01 12.45
C LEU A 47 26.35 -8.29 13.31
N LYS A 48 26.97 -7.27 13.92
CA LYS A 48 28.16 -7.41 14.76
C LYS A 48 27.89 -8.07 16.12
N ALA A 49 26.62 -8.14 16.56
CA ALA A 49 26.20 -8.82 17.79
C ALA A 49 25.99 -10.34 17.61
N VAL A 50 26.02 -10.84 16.38
CA VAL A 50 25.91 -12.26 16.03
C VAL A 50 27.26 -12.78 15.53
N SER A 51 27.60 -14.05 15.75
CA SER A 51 28.91 -14.55 15.33
C SER A 51 28.99 -14.70 13.80
N SER A 52 30.18 -14.48 13.24
CA SER A 52 30.47 -14.69 11.82
C SER A 52 30.20 -16.14 11.37
N ALA A 53 30.20 -17.10 12.30
CA ALA A 53 29.87 -18.50 12.02
C ALA A 53 28.35 -18.73 11.91
N ASP A 54 27.55 -18.13 12.79
CA ASP A 54 26.08 -18.23 12.72
C ASP A 54 25.54 -17.52 11.47
N LEU A 55 26.09 -16.33 11.15
CA LEU A 55 25.76 -15.61 9.92
C LEU A 55 26.19 -16.39 8.66
N ALA A 56 27.34 -17.06 8.68
CA ALA A 56 27.76 -17.95 7.60
C ALA A 56 26.83 -19.16 7.44
N GLN A 57 26.41 -19.78 8.55
CA GLN A 57 25.44 -20.87 8.53
C GLN A 57 24.10 -20.41 7.95
N GLN A 58 23.59 -19.25 8.38
CA GLN A 58 22.37 -18.66 7.81
C GLN A 58 22.52 -18.38 6.31
N ALA A 59 23.63 -17.78 5.86
CA ALA A 59 23.88 -17.53 4.44
C ALA A 59 23.95 -18.83 3.62
N ARG A 60 24.49 -19.92 4.18
CA ARG A 60 24.43 -21.25 3.54
C ARG A 60 23.01 -21.83 3.49
N GLN A 61 22.19 -21.60 4.51
CA GLN A 61 20.82 -22.14 4.62
C GLN A 61 19.76 -21.38 3.80
N ARG A 62 19.78 -20.04 3.84
CA ARG A 62 18.70 -19.17 3.30
C ARG A 62 19.18 -18.05 2.36
N GLY A 63 20.47 -18.01 2.01
CA GLY A 63 21.01 -17.10 1.01
C GLY A 63 20.92 -17.63 -0.43
N ASP A 64 20.76 -16.75 -1.40
CA ASP A 64 20.70 -17.02 -2.84
C ASP A 64 21.90 -16.38 -3.57
N ALA A 65 22.75 -17.23 -4.15
CA ALA A 65 23.96 -16.80 -4.85
C ALA A 65 23.70 -15.96 -6.12
N LYS A 66 22.53 -16.03 -6.76
CA LYS A 66 22.20 -15.21 -7.94
C LYS A 66 21.75 -13.81 -7.54
N ARG A 67 20.96 -13.70 -6.46
CA ARG A 67 20.60 -12.39 -5.88
C ARG A 67 21.85 -11.73 -5.28
N GLY A 68 22.68 -12.50 -4.60
CA GLY A 68 24.01 -12.07 -4.13
C GLY A 68 24.93 -11.60 -5.24
N ALA A 69 24.91 -12.26 -6.41
CA ALA A 69 25.64 -11.79 -7.59
C ALA A 69 25.11 -10.44 -8.06
N LEU A 70 23.78 -10.26 -8.19
CA LEU A 70 23.20 -8.97 -8.56
C LEU A 70 23.65 -7.88 -7.58
N ILE A 71 23.55 -8.13 -6.26
CA ILE A 71 24.00 -7.23 -5.20
C ILE A 71 25.48 -6.84 -5.36
N PHE A 72 26.37 -7.81 -5.63
CA PHE A 72 27.80 -7.59 -5.87
C PHE A 72 28.09 -6.73 -7.12
N TYR A 73 27.29 -6.87 -8.18
CA TYR A 73 27.44 -6.15 -9.45
C TYR A 73 26.69 -4.80 -9.52
N THR A 74 25.67 -4.55 -8.69
CA THR A 74 24.79 -3.37 -8.84
C THR A 74 24.60 -2.47 -7.61
N THR A 75 25.03 -2.86 -6.40
CA THR A 75 24.87 -1.98 -5.21
C THR A 75 25.84 -0.80 -5.18
N ALA A 76 25.50 0.22 -4.38
CA ALA A 76 26.38 1.34 -4.08
C ALA A 76 27.73 0.90 -3.47
N ALA A 77 27.78 -0.25 -2.77
CA ALA A 77 29.00 -0.86 -2.27
C ALA A 77 30.03 -1.20 -3.37
N SER A 78 29.61 -1.26 -4.65
CA SER A 78 30.47 -1.29 -5.83
C SER A 78 31.52 -2.41 -5.84
N CYS A 79 31.21 -3.54 -5.20
CA CYS A 79 32.17 -4.61 -4.90
C CYS A 79 32.93 -5.10 -6.15
N VAL A 80 32.22 -5.24 -7.28
CA VAL A 80 32.79 -5.56 -8.60
C VAL A 80 34.01 -4.69 -8.95
N HIS A 81 33.98 -3.37 -8.74
CA HIS A 81 35.05 -2.46 -9.16
C HIS A 81 36.38 -2.70 -8.43
N CYS A 82 36.34 -3.23 -7.20
CA CYS A 82 37.54 -3.57 -6.43
C CYS A 82 37.97 -5.04 -6.58
N HIS A 83 37.03 -5.94 -6.92
CA HIS A 83 37.20 -7.40 -6.80
C HIS A 83 37.16 -8.19 -8.12
N THR A 84 37.03 -7.54 -9.29
CA THR A 84 37.17 -8.20 -10.60
C THR A 84 38.27 -7.58 -11.47
N GLN A 85 38.82 -8.39 -12.39
CA GLN A 85 39.85 -7.98 -13.35
C GLN A 85 39.20 -7.46 -14.66
N SER A 86 39.93 -6.63 -15.42
CA SER A 86 39.43 -5.83 -16.55
C SER A 86 39.03 -6.60 -17.83
N ALA A 87 38.70 -7.89 -17.70
CA ALA A 87 38.17 -8.75 -18.77
C ALA A 87 36.73 -9.19 -18.49
N ASP A 88 36.17 -8.80 -17.34
CA ASP A 88 34.81 -9.17 -16.94
C ASP A 88 33.78 -8.26 -17.63
N ARG A 89 32.76 -8.85 -18.26
CA ARG A 89 31.92 -8.17 -19.27
C ARG A 89 31.11 -6.97 -18.76
N ALA A 90 31.01 -6.78 -17.44
CA ALA A 90 30.32 -5.67 -16.80
C ALA A 90 31.14 -4.36 -16.78
N THR A 91 32.47 -4.41 -16.89
CA THR A 91 33.34 -3.23 -16.75
C THR A 91 34.49 -3.25 -17.76
N THR A 92 34.43 -2.37 -18.77
CA THR A 92 35.45 -2.26 -19.84
C THR A 92 36.81 -1.74 -19.36
N GLN A 93 36.86 -1.14 -18.17
CA GLN A 93 38.07 -0.69 -17.49
C GLN A 93 37.88 -1.01 -15.99
N SER A 94 38.75 -1.83 -15.39
CA SER A 94 38.80 -2.01 -13.93
C SER A 94 40.25 -2.08 -13.46
N SER A 95 40.52 -1.44 -12.32
CA SER A 95 41.82 -1.40 -11.66
C SER A 95 41.63 -1.93 -10.23
N PRO A 96 41.64 -3.26 -10.01
CA PRO A 96 41.28 -3.83 -8.73
C PRO A 96 42.17 -3.29 -7.60
N LEU A 97 41.51 -2.93 -6.49
CA LEU A 97 42.13 -2.54 -5.22
C LEU A 97 41.98 -3.64 -4.15
N GLY A 98 41.16 -4.65 -4.41
CA GLY A 98 41.00 -5.83 -3.57
C GLY A 98 41.44 -7.12 -4.28
N PRO A 99 41.41 -8.25 -3.57
CA PRO A 99 41.63 -9.57 -4.15
C PRO A 99 40.56 -9.93 -5.19
N ASP A 100 40.97 -10.53 -6.31
CA ASP A 100 40.08 -11.28 -7.20
C ASP A 100 39.47 -12.45 -6.41
N LEU A 101 38.16 -12.36 -6.16
CA LEU A 101 37.41 -13.30 -5.33
C LEU A 101 37.01 -14.57 -6.10
N ALA A 102 37.19 -14.61 -7.42
CA ALA A 102 37.00 -15.82 -8.23
C ALA A 102 38.29 -16.64 -8.37
N ILE A 103 39.39 -16.20 -7.75
CA ILE A 103 40.55 -17.07 -7.48
C ILE A 103 40.22 -17.92 -6.25
N ARG A 104 40.14 -19.25 -6.46
CA ARG A 104 39.89 -20.24 -5.40
C ARG A 104 40.92 -20.11 -4.28
N ARG A 105 40.44 -20.04 -3.03
CA ARG A 105 41.27 -19.90 -1.81
C ARG A 105 40.74 -20.83 -0.73
N GLU A 106 41.64 -21.35 0.10
CA GLU A 106 41.27 -22.11 1.30
C GLU A 106 40.93 -21.15 2.45
N VAL A 107 39.75 -20.53 2.34
CA VAL A 107 39.14 -19.66 3.37
C VAL A 107 37.78 -20.21 3.78
N SER A 108 37.40 -20.01 5.04
CA SER A 108 36.09 -20.43 5.54
C SER A 108 35.03 -19.36 5.30
N ASP A 109 33.77 -19.79 5.21
CA ASP A 109 32.61 -18.89 5.11
C ASP A 109 32.59 -17.83 6.23
N ALA A 110 32.91 -18.25 7.46
CA ALA A 110 33.00 -17.36 8.62
C ALA A 110 34.13 -16.32 8.49
N TYR A 111 35.25 -16.66 7.83
CA TYR A 111 36.31 -15.69 7.50
C TYR A 111 35.85 -14.68 6.44
N LEU A 112 35.07 -15.11 5.45
CA LEU A 112 34.50 -14.22 4.43
C LEU A 112 33.47 -13.25 5.05
N VAL A 113 32.57 -13.74 5.91
CA VAL A 113 31.63 -12.91 6.69
C VAL A 113 32.37 -11.93 7.61
N GLU A 114 33.40 -12.41 8.33
CA GLU A 114 34.24 -11.56 9.17
C GLU A 114 34.96 -10.46 8.36
N SER A 115 35.45 -10.80 7.17
CA SER A 115 36.09 -9.84 6.26
C SER A 115 35.13 -8.75 5.76
N LEU A 116 33.83 -9.06 5.60
CA LEU A 116 32.80 -8.07 5.27
C LEU A 116 32.51 -7.13 6.45
N LEU A 117 32.37 -7.67 7.66
CA LEU A 117 31.96 -6.91 8.86
C LEU A 117 33.11 -6.10 9.48
N TYR A 118 34.35 -6.57 9.31
CA TYR A 118 35.56 -6.02 9.93
C TYR A 118 36.75 -5.98 8.94
N PRO A 119 36.67 -5.22 7.83
CA PRO A 119 37.67 -5.27 6.76
C PRO A 119 39.09 -4.88 7.18
N SER A 120 39.27 -4.12 8.26
CA SER A 120 40.58 -3.77 8.85
C SER A 120 41.18 -4.88 9.73
N LYS A 121 40.43 -5.93 10.10
CA LYS A 121 40.86 -6.95 11.08
C LYS A 121 41.98 -7.86 10.55
N VAL A 122 41.92 -8.23 9.27
CA VAL A 122 42.94 -9.05 8.59
C VAL A 122 43.16 -8.51 7.17
N ILE A 123 44.17 -7.66 7.01
CA ILE A 123 44.56 -7.10 5.70
C ILE A 123 45.72 -7.92 5.14
N HIS A 124 45.50 -8.63 4.04
CA HIS A 124 46.54 -9.39 3.35
C HIS A 124 47.66 -8.47 2.85
N LYS A 125 48.92 -8.86 3.03
CA LYS A 125 50.13 -8.04 2.73
C LYS A 125 50.07 -7.32 1.38
N ASP A 126 49.67 -8.03 0.32
CA ASP A 126 49.64 -7.53 -1.06
C ASP A 126 48.49 -6.54 -1.34
N TYR A 127 47.70 -6.22 -0.32
CA TYR A 127 46.58 -5.25 -0.34
C TYR A 127 46.68 -4.22 0.81
N GLN A 128 47.78 -4.19 1.55
CA GLN A 128 48.03 -3.16 2.56
C GLN A 128 48.45 -1.85 1.89
N THR A 129 47.77 -0.74 2.19
CA THR A 129 48.21 0.57 1.70
C THR A 129 49.43 1.06 2.47
N LYS A 130 50.28 1.79 1.77
CA LYS A 130 51.35 2.58 2.37
C LYS A 130 50.98 4.05 2.28
N SER A 131 51.19 4.80 3.36
CA SER A 131 51.24 6.26 3.35
C SER A 131 52.69 6.66 3.05
N ILE A 132 52.90 7.30 1.92
CA ILE A 132 54.22 7.75 1.43
C ILE A 132 54.27 9.27 1.57
N LEU A 133 55.23 9.77 2.36
CA LEU A 133 55.57 11.18 2.43
C LEU A 133 56.68 11.45 1.42
N THR A 134 56.45 12.38 0.49
CA THR A 134 57.46 12.82 -0.49
C THR A 134 58.23 14.05 -0.02
N THR A 135 59.41 14.30 -0.60
CA THR A 135 60.34 15.36 -0.19
C THR A 135 59.86 16.78 -0.51
N ASP A 136 58.80 16.93 -1.31
CA ASP A 136 58.05 18.17 -1.52
C ASP A 136 56.87 18.35 -0.53
N GLY A 137 56.62 17.37 0.34
CA GLY A 137 55.62 17.41 1.41
C GLY A 137 54.25 16.80 1.06
N GLU A 138 54.08 16.13 -0.08
CA GLU A 138 52.84 15.41 -0.41
C GLU A 138 52.73 14.12 0.43
N VAL A 139 51.50 13.77 0.86
CA VAL A 139 51.21 12.48 1.51
C VAL A 139 50.34 11.63 0.59
N VAL A 140 50.98 10.70 -0.11
CA VAL A 140 50.32 9.77 -1.04
C VAL A 140 49.88 8.52 -0.28
N VAL A 141 48.58 8.36 -0.06
CA VAL A 141 47.98 7.11 0.42
C VAL A 141 47.60 6.24 -0.77
N ALA A 142 48.29 5.11 -0.92
CA ALA A 142 48.13 4.24 -2.09
C ALA A 142 48.49 2.77 -1.80
N LEU A 143 48.00 1.88 -2.68
CA LEU A 143 48.45 0.50 -2.77
C LEU A 143 49.72 0.45 -3.63
N VAL A 144 50.78 -0.20 -3.15
CA VAL A 144 51.98 -0.46 -3.96
C VAL A 144 51.70 -1.64 -4.88
N THR A 145 51.81 -1.44 -6.19
CA THR A 145 51.54 -2.47 -7.21
C THR A 145 52.81 -3.06 -7.82
N ASP A 146 53.92 -2.31 -7.80
CA ASP A 146 55.26 -2.82 -8.12
C ASP A 146 56.32 -2.01 -7.35
N GLU A 147 57.46 -2.64 -7.05
CA GLU A 147 58.53 -2.09 -6.21
C GLU A 147 59.90 -2.56 -6.73
N ALA A 148 60.34 -1.98 -7.85
CA ALA A 148 61.47 -2.42 -8.65
C ALA A 148 62.48 -1.30 -8.94
N GLY A 149 63.78 -1.61 -8.83
CA GLY A 149 64.85 -0.63 -9.06
C GLY A 149 64.80 0.54 -8.07
N ASP A 150 64.92 1.77 -8.59
CA ASP A 150 64.89 3.00 -7.80
C ASP A 150 63.51 3.67 -7.76
N GLU A 151 62.44 2.98 -8.21
CA GLU A 151 61.08 3.52 -8.30
C GLU A 151 60.06 2.66 -7.52
N ILE A 152 58.94 3.26 -7.13
CA ILE A 152 57.77 2.57 -6.57
C ILE A 152 56.54 2.93 -7.41
N THR A 153 55.84 1.92 -7.95
CA THR A 153 54.58 2.13 -8.67
C THR A 153 53.41 1.93 -7.72
N VAL A 154 52.53 2.92 -7.64
CA VAL A 154 51.42 2.98 -6.69
C VAL A 154 50.08 3.30 -7.37
N ARG A 155 48.99 2.81 -6.79
CA ARG A 155 47.60 3.06 -7.21
C ARG A 155 46.82 3.66 -6.04
N SER A 156 46.26 4.86 -6.21
CA SER A 156 45.48 5.52 -5.16
C SER A 156 44.02 5.05 -5.17
N ALA A 157 43.37 5.11 -4.00
CA ALA A 157 41.92 4.92 -3.89
C ALA A 157 41.11 6.11 -4.50
N ASN A 158 41.75 7.27 -4.69
CA ASN A 158 41.10 8.51 -5.13
C ASN A 158 41.09 8.71 -6.66
N ASP A 159 41.86 7.89 -7.39
CA ASP A 159 41.96 7.85 -8.85
C ASP A 159 42.29 6.41 -9.29
N LEU A 160 41.24 5.62 -9.58
CA LEU A 160 41.35 4.21 -9.96
C LEU A 160 42.01 4.01 -11.33
N GLU A 161 41.91 4.99 -12.22
CA GLU A 161 42.28 4.86 -13.63
C GLU A 161 43.77 5.19 -13.87
N ARG A 162 44.50 5.64 -12.84
CA ARG A 162 45.91 6.02 -12.92
C ARG A 162 46.81 5.34 -11.90
N THR A 163 47.85 4.69 -12.39
CA THR A 163 49.06 4.38 -11.62
C THR A 163 50.00 5.59 -11.59
N ARG A 164 50.52 5.94 -10.42
CA ARG A 164 51.61 6.91 -10.25
C ARG A 164 52.91 6.15 -10.01
N VAL A 165 53.98 6.58 -10.67
CA VAL A 165 55.35 6.16 -10.34
C VAL A 165 55.95 7.23 -9.44
N ILE A 166 56.66 6.82 -8.38
CA ILE A 166 57.34 7.70 -7.44
C ILE A 166 58.81 7.24 -7.33
N PRO A 167 59.80 8.07 -7.75
CA PRO A 167 61.22 7.81 -7.50
C PRO A 167 61.53 7.72 -6.00
N ARG A 168 62.45 6.83 -5.61
CA ARG A 168 62.77 6.61 -4.19
C ARG A 168 63.54 7.76 -3.53
N ASP A 169 64.23 8.58 -4.30
CA ASP A 169 64.88 9.82 -3.86
C ASP A 169 63.88 10.97 -3.64
N GLU A 170 62.66 10.87 -4.19
CA GLU A 170 61.53 11.74 -3.86
C GLU A 170 60.80 11.32 -2.58
N ILE A 171 61.19 10.25 -1.87
CA ILE A 171 60.48 9.73 -0.69
C ILE A 171 61.23 10.02 0.62
N GLU A 172 60.58 10.75 1.52
CA GLU A 172 61.10 11.00 2.89
C GLU A 172 60.73 9.87 3.86
N ALA A 173 59.50 9.36 3.81
CA ALA A 173 59.04 8.31 4.71
C ALA A 173 57.95 7.41 4.10
N ILE A 174 57.92 6.13 4.51
CA ILE A 174 56.89 5.16 4.15
C ILE A 174 56.34 4.50 5.42
N LYS A 175 55.02 4.54 5.61
CA LYS A 175 54.31 3.89 6.73
C LYS A 175 53.21 2.98 6.20
N THR A 176 53.25 1.69 6.55
CA THR A 176 52.14 0.75 6.28
C THR A 176 50.92 1.12 7.14
N ASN A 177 49.73 1.15 6.55
CA ASN A 177 48.49 1.50 7.22
C ASN A 177 47.80 0.26 7.81
N SER A 178 47.15 0.43 8.96
CA SER A 178 46.35 -0.61 9.62
C SER A 178 44.86 -0.58 9.27
N GLN A 179 44.46 0.28 8.31
CA GLN A 179 43.09 0.41 7.82
C GLN A 179 42.99 -0.14 6.40
N SER A 180 41.89 -0.81 6.10
CA SER A 180 41.63 -1.37 4.78
C SER A 180 41.19 -0.32 3.77
N VAL A 181 41.37 -0.61 2.48
CA VAL A 181 40.81 0.19 1.38
C VAL A 181 39.30 -0.05 1.25
N MET A 182 38.82 -1.22 1.67
CA MET A 182 37.39 -1.48 1.86
C MET A 182 36.93 -0.74 3.11
N PRO A 183 36.02 0.26 3.01
CA PRO A 183 35.63 1.06 4.17
C PRO A 183 34.94 0.24 5.26
N GLU A 184 35.22 0.57 6.52
CA GLU A 184 34.42 0.05 7.63
C GLU A 184 32.99 0.58 7.53
N GLY A 185 32.01 -0.26 7.88
CA GLY A 185 30.59 0.08 7.77
C GLY A 185 30.01 -0.02 6.35
N LEU A 186 30.78 -0.35 5.31
CA LEU A 186 30.27 -0.48 3.93
C LEU A 186 29.06 -1.43 3.84
N VAL A 187 29.04 -2.49 4.65
CA VAL A 187 27.92 -3.45 4.77
C VAL A 187 26.59 -2.79 5.17
N ALA A 188 26.60 -1.64 5.87
CA ALA A 188 25.37 -0.92 6.19
C ALA A 188 24.63 -0.45 4.93
N THR A 189 25.33 -0.23 3.81
CA THR A 189 24.72 0.14 2.52
C THR A 189 23.95 -1.00 1.84
N ILE A 190 24.05 -2.23 2.37
CA ILE A 190 23.29 -3.41 1.90
C ILE A 190 21.86 -3.42 2.50
N GLY A 191 21.58 -2.57 3.50
CA GLY A 191 20.22 -2.17 3.90
C GLY A 191 19.40 -3.20 4.69
N ASN A 192 19.55 -4.50 4.45
CA ASN A 192 18.78 -5.55 5.14
C ASN A 192 19.52 -6.90 5.24
N LEU A 193 18.99 -7.79 6.09
CA LEU A 193 19.59 -9.10 6.37
C LEU A 193 19.57 -10.05 5.16
N ARG A 194 18.52 -10.03 4.34
CA ARG A 194 18.40 -10.91 3.17
C ARG A 194 19.51 -10.64 2.19
N ASP A 195 19.71 -9.37 1.83
CA ASP A 195 20.72 -8.98 0.84
C ASP A 195 22.15 -9.23 1.37
N PHE A 196 22.38 -9.10 2.69
CA PHE A 196 23.65 -9.48 3.31
C PHE A 196 23.94 -10.99 3.24
N LEU A 197 22.94 -11.84 3.51
CA LEU A 197 23.09 -13.29 3.46
C LEU A 197 23.16 -13.81 2.01
N ASP A 198 22.43 -13.19 1.08
CA ASP A 198 22.51 -13.46 -0.35
C ASP A 198 23.90 -13.11 -0.90
N LEU A 199 24.42 -11.91 -0.61
CA LEU A 199 25.81 -11.54 -0.97
C LEU A 199 26.82 -12.53 -0.37
N SER A 200 26.69 -12.85 0.91
CA SER A 200 27.57 -13.82 1.59
C SER A 200 27.55 -15.18 0.90
N ARG A 201 26.36 -15.69 0.53
CA ARG A 201 26.19 -16.93 -0.24
C ARG A 201 26.89 -16.87 -1.59
N TYR A 202 26.78 -15.76 -2.32
CA TYR A 202 27.50 -15.56 -3.59
C TYR A 202 29.02 -15.63 -3.39
N LEU A 203 29.55 -14.95 -2.36
CA LEU A 203 30.99 -14.96 -2.05
C LEU A 203 31.50 -16.36 -1.70
N PHE A 204 30.71 -17.17 -0.99
CA PHE A 204 31.08 -18.56 -0.68
C PHE A 204 31.21 -19.40 -1.96
N GLU A 205 30.21 -19.35 -2.85
CA GLU A 205 30.21 -20.16 -4.07
C GLU A 205 31.32 -19.78 -5.06
N ILE A 206 31.68 -18.50 -5.18
CA ILE A 206 32.83 -18.10 -6.02
C ILE A 206 34.18 -18.43 -5.37
N ALA A 207 34.29 -18.43 -4.04
CA ALA A 207 35.50 -18.85 -3.35
C ALA A 207 35.75 -20.36 -3.48
N GLU A 208 34.69 -21.18 -3.43
CA GLU A 208 34.74 -22.64 -3.61
C GLU A 208 34.96 -23.05 -5.08
N GLY A 209 34.11 -22.56 -5.98
CA GLY A 209 34.04 -22.97 -7.38
C GLY A 209 34.86 -22.12 -8.36
N GLY A 210 35.45 -21.03 -7.88
CA GLY A 210 36.32 -20.13 -8.65
C GLY A 210 35.65 -19.53 -9.89
N LYS A 211 36.49 -19.19 -10.88
CA LYS A 211 36.07 -18.49 -12.11
C LYS A 211 34.95 -19.19 -12.90
N MET A 212 34.83 -20.52 -12.84
CA MET A 212 33.71 -21.24 -13.47
C MET A 212 32.37 -20.99 -12.76
N GLN A 213 32.34 -21.01 -11.43
CA GLN A 213 31.11 -20.74 -10.67
C GLN A 213 30.76 -19.25 -10.72
N ALA A 214 31.75 -18.36 -10.69
CA ALA A 214 31.55 -16.92 -10.92
C ALA A 214 30.88 -16.65 -12.29
N GLN A 215 31.38 -17.25 -13.38
CA GLN A 215 30.78 -17.13 -14.72
C GLN A 215 29.35 -17.70 -14.82
N LYS A 216 29.03 -18.72 -14.01
CA LYS A 216 27.69 -19.34 -13.95
C LYS A 216 26.68 -18.54 -13.11
N LEU A 217 27.17 -17.80 -12.11
CA LEU A 217 26.37 -16.96 -11.22
C LEU A 217 26.27 -15.50 -11.69
N MET A 218 27.17 -15.06 -12.57
CA MET A 218 27.15 -13.73 -13.17
C MET A 218 25.74 -13.42 -13.70
N PRO A 219 25.12 -12.27 -13.31
CA PRO A 219 23.83 -11.88 -13.84
C PRO A 219 23.90 -11.82 -15.37
N LYS A 220 22.87 -12.31 -16.05
CA LYS A 220 22.85 -12.37 -17.51
C LYS A 220 23.04 -10.97 -18.10
N PRO A 221 23.50 -10.85 -19.37
CA PRO A 221 23.44 -9.61 -20.12
C PRO A 221 22.09 -8.91 -19.97
N GLU A 222 20.95 -9.59 -20.16
CA GLU A 222 19.62 -8.95 -20.10
C GLU A 222 19.22 -8.47 -18.68
N GLN A 223 19.94 -8.89 -17.63
CA GLN A 223 19.76 -8.43 -16.24
C GLN A 223 20.70 -7.26 -15.88
N LEU A 224 21.66 -6.94 -16.75
CA LEU A 224 22.60 -5.82 -16.66
C LEU A 224 22.40 -4.79 -17.80
N GLU A 225 21.75 -5.21 -18.88
CA GLU A 225 21.51 -4.50 -20.14
C GLU A 225 20.36 -3.52 -19.98
N PHE A 226 20.75 -2.35 -19.51
CA PHE A 226 19.89 -1.21 -19.30
C PHE A 226 19.32 -0.69 -20.63
N LYS A 227 18.01 -0.87 -20.84
CA LYS A 227 17.25 -0.08 -21.82
C LYS A 227 17.42 1.40 -21.46
N ASP A 228 18.20 2.13 -22.25
CA ASP A 228 18.65 3.48 -21.90
C ASP A 228 17.49 4.48 -21.87
N ASP A 229 16.89 4.63 -20.69
CA ASP A 229 15.71 5.45 -20.49
C ASP A 229 15.99 6.96 -20.54
N THR A 230 17.27 7.35 -20.65
CA THR A 230 17.67 8.73 -20.95
C THR A 230 17.33 9.14 -22.39
N LEU A 231 17.01 8.17 -23.27
CA LEU A 231 16.66 8.42 -24.66
C LEU A 231 15.23 8.96 -24.84
N ASN A 232 15.09 9.93 -25.75
CA ASN A 232 13.84 10.59 -26.13
C ASN A 232 13.09 11.32 -24.98
N LEU A 233 13.79 11.77 -23.93
CA LEU A 233 13.20 12.57 -22.85
C LEU A 233 13.05 14.06 -23.23
N ASP A 234 11.94 14.67 -22.82
CA ASP A 234 11.77 16.13 -22.77
C ASP A 234 12.43 16.70 -21.50
N HIS A 235 13.77 16.68 -21.46
CA HIS A 235 14.56 17.20 -20.34
C HIS A 235 14.17 18.64 -19.97
N ALA A 236 13.88 19.47 -20.98
CA ALA A 236 13.51 20.87 -20.79
C ALA A 236 12.10 21.00 -20.16
N GLY A 237 11.13 20.22 -20.63
CA GLY A 237 9.79 20.17 -20.06
C GLY A 237 9.72 19.52 -18.68
N ILE A 238 10.65 18.65 -18.30
CA ILE A 238 10.78 18.16 -16.92
C ILE A 238 11.27 19.30 -16.02
N ILE A 239 12.46 19.86 -16.32
CA ILE A 239 13.13 20.85 -15.44
C ILE A 239 12.30 22.13 -15.29
N SER A 240 11.63 22.60 -16.33
CA SER A 240 10.79 23.82 -16.28
C SER A 240 9.49 23.66 -15.46
N LYS A 241 9.08 22.43 -15.16
CA LYS A 241 7.80 22.13 -14.48
C LYS A 241 7.92 21.86 -12.98
N PHE A 242 9.12 21.75 -12.40
CA PHE A 242 9.30 21.50 -10.96
C PHE A 242 8.53 22.49 -10.07
N ARG A 243 7.90 21.97 -9.01
CA ARG A 243 7.22 22.73 -7.93
C ARG A 243 7.68 22.21 -6.56
N THR A 244 7.14 22.78 -5.47
CA THR A 244 7.44 22.34 -4.09
C THR A 244 7.29 20.84 -3.88
N ARG A 245 6.29 20.19 -4.50
CA ARG A 245 6.14 18.72 -4.46
C ARG A 245 7.34 17.99 -5.06
N ASP A 246 7.90 18.47 -6.16
CA ASP A 246 9.08 17.87 -6.81
C ASP A 246 10.35 18.05 -5.96
N PHE A 247 10.46 19.16 -5.21
CA PHE A 247 11.53 19.37 -4.23
C PHE A 247 11.40 18.42 -3.02
N GLU A 248 10.21 18.28 -2.42
CA GLU A 248 10.01 17.34 -1.29
C GLU A 248 10.12 15.86 -1.72
N THR A 249 9.69 15.49 -2.94
CA THR A 249 9.99 14.16 -3.50
C THR A 249 11.50 13.97 -3.70
N GLY A 250 12.20 14.97 -4.25
CA GLY A 250 13.66 14.95 -4.38
C GLY A 250 14.41 14.82 -3.06
N LYS A 251 13.90 15.46 -1.99
CA LYS A 251 14.37 15.31 -0.61
C LYS A 251 14.16 13.89 -0.10
N GLY A 252 12.95 13.34 -0.23
CA GLY A 252 12.66 11.95 0.16
C GLY A 252 13.58 10.94 -0.53
N ILE A 253 13.86 11.13 -1.81
CA ILE A 253 14.82 10.31 -2.59
C ILE A 253 16.25 10.48 -2.05
N PHE A 254 16.72 11.71 -1.80
CA PHE A 254 18.06 11.96 -1.24
C PHE A 254 18.28 11.24 0.10
N HIS A 255 17.30 11.37 0.99
CA HIS A 255 17.29 10.78 2.33
C HIS A 255 16.98 9.27 2.33
N SER A 256 16.65 8.68 1.19
CA SER A 256 16.53 7.22 1.03
C SER A 256 17.78 6.60 0.39
N TYR A 257 18.42 7.26 -0.58
CA TYR A 257 19.44 6.64 -1.43
C TYR A 257 20.80 7.35 -1.50
N CYS A 258 20.91 8.62 -1.08
CA CYS A 258 22.11 9.43 -1.29
C CYS A 258 22.85 9.80 0.01
N PHE A 259 22.13 10.04 1.10
CA PHE A 259 22.70 10.57 2.35
C PHE A 259 23.78 9.65 2.96
N ASN A 260 23.60 8.32 2.88
CA ASN A 260 24.56 7.30 3.33
C ASN A 260 25.98 7.45 2.74
N CYS A 261 26.12 8.13 1.59
CA CYS A 261 27.40 8.40 0.95
C CYS A 261 27.84 9.87 1.12
N HIS A 262 26.89 10.81 1.04
CA HIS A 262 27.14 12.26 0.95
C HIS A 262 26.93 13.05 2.25
N GLY A 263 26.52 12.39 3.34
CA GLY A 263 26.06 13.03 4.56
C GLY A 263 24.61 13.50 4.46
N ASP A 264 23.93 13.57 5.61
CA ASP A 264 22.56 14.09 5.75
C ASP A 264 22.45 15.58 5.33
N ASP A 265 23.51 16.34 5.61
CA ASP A 265 23.70 17.73 5.22
C ASP A 265 24.20 17.91 3.77
N GLY A 266 24.44 16.82 3.04
CA GLY A 266 25.06 16.81 1.70
C GLY A 266 26.47 17.40 1.61
N ASN A 267 27.13 17.66 2.75
CA ASN A 267 28.36 18.45 2.86
C ASN A 267 29.42 17.81 3.76
N SER A 268 29.03 16.86 4.61
CA SER A 268 29.87 16.06 5.49
C SER A 268 29.88 14.60 4.99
N PRO A 269 30.50 14.30 3.83
CA PRO A 269 30.39 13.00 3.17
C PRO A 269 30.93 11.84 4.03
N SER A 270 30.07 10.85 4.25
CA SER A 270 30.39 9.63 5.00
C SER A 270 31.38 8.72 4.28
N LEU A 271 31.48 8.82 2.94
CA LEU A 271 32.52 8.18 2.14
C LEU A 271 33.62 9.20 1.76
N PRO A 272 34.91 8.96 2.05
CA PRO A 272 36.01 9.88 1.68
C PRO A 272 36.15 10.19 0.18
N THR A 273 35.51 9.40 -0.68
CA THR A 273 35.50 9.57 -2.14
C THR A 273 34.26 10.29 -2.68
N ALA A 274 33.24 10.50 -1.84
CA ALA A 274 32.09 11.34 -2.17
C ALA A 274 32.47 12.84 -2.08
N ARG A 275 31.60 13.72 -2.60
CA ARG A 275 31.86 15.16 -2.74
C ARG A 275 30.84 15.95 -1.91
N ALA A 276 31.30 17.01 -1.24
CA ALA A 276 30.47 17.93 -0.46
C ALA A 276 29.76 18.93 -1.40
N PHE A 277 28.45 18.78 -1.61
CA PHE A 277 27.73 19.49 -2.68
C PHE A 277 27.77 21.02 -2.58
N GLY A 278 27.95 21.59 -1.39
CA GLY A 278 28.03 23.03 -1.17
C GLY A 278 29.43 23.64 -1.31
N THR A 279 30.51 22.86 -1.35
CA THR A 279 31.89 23.37 -1.31
C THR A 279 32.81 22.75 -2.35
N ASP A 280 32.60 21.48 -2.71
CA ASP A 280 33.41 20.76 -3.67
C ASP A 280 33.04 21.04 -5.12
N LYS A 281 34.07 21.13 -5.97
CA LYS A 281 33.89 20.99 -7.42
C LYS A 281 33.41 19.57 -7.78
N LEU A 282 32.34 19.50 -8.56
CA LEU A 282 31.78 18.24 -9.08
C LEU A 282 32.55 17.78 -10.33
N ARG A 283 33.05 16.53 -10.32
CA ARG A 283 33.95 15.99 -11.36
C ARG A 283 33.24 15.68 -12.69
N PHE A 284 31.92 15.51 -12.70
CA PHE A 284 31.16 14.94 -13.83
C PHE A 284 30.06 15.87 -14.39
N GLY A 285 30.19 17.18 -14.13
CA GLY A 285 29.19 18.19 -14.46
C GLY A 285 28.44 18.69 -13.23
N SER A 286 28.19 19.99 -13.20
CA SER A 286 27.50 20.70 -12.11
C SER A 286 26.16 21.27 -12.54
N ASP A 287 25.69 20.96 -13.76
CA ASP A 287 24.42 21.38 -14.34
C ASP A 287 23.33 20.29 -14.13
N PRO A 288 22.03 20.61 -14.25
CA PRO A 288 20.96 19.64 -14.03
C PRO A 288 21.06 18.37 -14.88
N PHE A 289 21.50 18.47 -16.14
CA PHE A 289 21.65 17.35 -17.05
C PHE A 289 22.93 16.56 -16.76
N GLY A 290 24.08 17.20 -16.51
CA GLY A 290 25.30 16.50 -16.07
C GLY A 290 25.09 15.69 -14.78
N MET A 291 24.40 16.27 -13.80
CA MET A 291 24.03 15.56 -12.56
C MET A 291 23.03 14.43 -12.82
N PHE A 292 22.01 14.64 -13.64
CA PHE A 292 21.05 13.60 -14.06
C PHE A 292 21.74 12.45 -14.80
N MET A 293 22.69 12.73 -15.69
CA MET A 293 23.44 11.70 -16.44
C MET A 293 24.40 10.94 -15.52
N THR A 294 24.97 11.60 -14.51
CA THR A 294 25.76 10.97 -13.45
C THR A 294 24.92 9.96 -12.68
N LEU A 295 23.72 10.35 -12.20
CA LEU A 295 22.78 9.43 -11.56
C LEU A 295 22.29 8.31 -12.48
N SER A 296 22.04 8.60 -13.76
CA SER A 296 21.47 7.63 -14.70
C SER A 296 22.46 6.55 -15.12
N LYS A 297 23.75 6.91 -15.28
CA LYS A 297 24.76 6.01 -15.88
C LYS A 297 25.83 5.55 -14.89
N GLY A 298 26.04 6.27 -13.79
CA GLY A 298 27.11 6.03 -12.81
C GLY A 298 28.44 6.63 -13.28
N LYS A 299 29.27 7.09 -12.33
CA LYS A 299 30.62 7.66 -12.61
C LYS A 299 31.58 7.48 -11.44
N GLY A 300 32.79 7.01 -11.72
CA GLY A 300 33.78 6.68 -10.68
C GLY A 300 33.22 5.62 -9.73
N LEU A 301 33.31 5.86 -8.43
CA LEU A 301 32.71 5.02 -7.38
C LEU A 301 31.21 5.29 -7.14
N MET A 302 30.58 6.22 -7.86
CA MET A 302 29.14 6.49 -7.73
C MET A 302 28.34 5.57 -8.65
N ALA A 303 27.66 4.58 -8.06
CA ALA A 303 26.74 3.69 -8.75
C ALA A 303 25.54 4.45 -9.36
N ALA A 304 24.88 3.81 -10.34
CA ALA A 304 23.76 4.40 -11.08
C ALA A 304 22.41 4.16 -10.38
N MET A 305 21.66 5.23 -10.11
CA MET A 305 20.34 5.20 -9.47
C MET A 305 19.23 4.83 -10.48
N ARG A 306 19.38 3.66 -11.12
CA ARG A 306 18.50 3.18 -12.20
C ARG A 306 17.15 2.63 -11.74
N HIS A 307 16.96 2.46 -10.42
CA HIS A 307 15.66 2.11 -9.82
C HIS A 307 14.68 3.30 -9.78
N LEU A 308 15.18 4.53 -9.92
CA LEU A 308 14.37 5.74 -10.01
C LEU A 308 13.97 6.00 -11.46
N THR A 309 12.75 6.45 -11.73
CA THR A 309 12.35 6.96 -13.05
C THR A 309 13.22 8.16 -13.46
N PRO A 310 13.26 8.51 -14.76
CA PRO A 310 13.98 9.71 -15.20
C PRO A 310 13.50 10.99 -14.53
N LYS A 311 12.19 11.12 -14.22
CA LYS A 311 11.67 12.25 -13.47
C LYS A 311 12.20 12.29 -12.03
N GLU A 312 12.27 11.16 -11.34
CA GLU A 312 12.73 11.07 -9.95
C GLU A 312 14.23 11.37 -9.81
N ARG A 313 15.06 10.88 -10.74
CA ARG A 313 16.47 11.32 -10.86
C ARG A 313 16.57 12.84 -11.01
N TYR A 314 15.66 13.43 -11.79
CA TYR A 314 15.59 14.88 -11.94
C TYR A 314 15.11 15.63 -10.68
N GLN A 315 14.22 15.04 -9.89
CA GLN A 315 13.73 15.60 -8.62
C GLN A 315 14.83 15.62 -7.56
N VAL A 316 15.62 14.54 -7.39
CA VAL A 316 16.74 14.56 -6.43
C VAL A 316 17.86 15.53 -6.86
N VAL A 317 18.11 15.69 -8.16
CA VAL A 317 18.98 16.76 -8.68
C VAL A 317 18.44 18.14 -8.31
N HIS A 318 17.14 18.38 -8.44
CA HIS A 318 16.52 19.64 -8.05
C HIS A 318 16.72 19.94 -6.55
N TYR A 319 16.49 18.94 -5.69
CA TYR A 319 16.73 19.07 -4.25
C TYR A 319 18.19 19.40 -3.94
N VAL A 320 19.15 18.58 -4.41
CA VAL A 320 20.59 18.79 -4.14
C VAL A 320 21.07 20.16 -4.61
N ARG A 321 20.60 20.62 -5.79
CA ARG A 321 20.92 21.95 -6.31
C ARG A 321 20.38 23.08 -5.42
N GLU A 322 19.09 23.06 -5.10
CA GLU A 322 18.43 24.16 -4.39
C GLU A 322 18.77 24.18 -2.89
N GLN A 323 19.01 23.01 -2.27
CA GLN A 323 19.32 22.88 -0.84
C GLN A 323 20.82 23.03 -0.55
N PHE A 324 21.69 22.31 -1.26
CA PHE A 324 23.11 22.20 -0.90
C PHE A 324 24.04 23.02 -1.78
N MET A 325 23.81 23.09 -3.09
CA MET A 325 24.69 23.84 -4.00
C MET A 325 24.42 25.35 -3.97
N LYS A 326 23.15 25.75 -4.05
CA LYS A 326 22.70 27.15 -4.15
C LYS A 326 23.17 28.09 -3.03
N PRO A 327 23.36 27.67 -1.77
CA PRO A 327 23.87 28.56 -0.71
C PRO A 327 25.34 28.94 -0.85
N SER A 328 26.19 28.08 -1.44
CA SER A 328 27.65 28.23 -1.32
C SER A 328 28.53 27.68 -2.46
N ASN A 329 28.03 26.81 -3.35
CA ASN A 329 28.86 26.19 -4.38
C ASN A 329 29.06 27.15 -5.57
N PRO A 330 30.31 27.47 -5.96
CA PRO A 330 30.59 28.42 -7.04
C PRO A 330 30.19 27.92 -8.44
N ASP A 331 30.01 26.61 -8.63
CA ASP A 331 29.54 26.03 -9.90
C ASP A 331 27.98 26.00 -10.00
N TYR A 332 27.24 26.53 -9.01
CA TYR A 332 25.79 26.66 -9.07
C TYR A 332 25.33 27.81 -9.97
N PHE A 333 24.30 27.55 -10.79
CA PHE A 333 23.59 28.56 -11.57
C PHE A 333 22.08 28.29 -11.57
N LYS A 334 21.29 29.36 -11.73
CA LYS A 334 19.84 29.27 -11.94
C LYS A 334 19.57 28.91 -13.40
N VAL A 335 18.75 27.89 -13.64
CA VAL A 335 18.33 27.49 -14.99
C VAL A 335 17.54 28.61 -15.69
N ASP A 336 17.90 28.87 -16.94
CA ASP A 336 17.30 29.87 -17.82
C ASP A 336 16.78 29.24 -19.14
N LYS A 337 16.33 30.10 -20.07
CA LYS A 337 15.80 29.65 -21.37
C LYS A 337 16.86 29.14 -22.33
N GLU A 338 18.10 29.62 -22.23
CA GLU A 338 19.18 29.27 -23.16
C GLU A 338 19.72 27.89 -22.82
N TYR A 339 19.90 27.58 -21.53
CA TYR A 339 20.17 26.24 -21.04
C TYR A 339 19.03 25.26 -21.41
N LEU A 340 17.77 25.62 -21.18
CA LEU A 340 16.63 24.75 -21.58
C LEU A 340 16.56 24.52 -23.10
N GLN A 341 17.06 25.45 -23.91
CA GLN A 341 17.16 25.29 -25.36
C GLN A 341 18.35 24.41 -25.78
N SER A 342 19.48 24.41 -25.07
CA SER A 342 20.64 23.55 -25.38
C SER A 342 20.47 22.08 -24.98
N LEU A 343 19.54 21.76 -24.08
CA LEU A 343 19.23 20.37 -23.70
C LEU A 343 18.80 19.49 -24.88
N PRO A 344 19.09 18.16 -24.84
CA PRO A 344 18.55 17.21 -25.81
C PRO A 344 17.02 17.28 -25.91
N LYS A 345 16.50 16.96 -27.10
CA LYS A 345 15.05 16.98 -27.38
C LYS A 345 14.47 15.57 -27.32
N GLY A 346 13.21 15.49 -26.91
CA GLY A 346 12.44 14.27 -26.87
C GLY A 346 10.98 14.54 -26.58
N THR A 347 10.16 13.49 -26.55
CA THR A 347 8.71 13.56 -26.29
C THR A 347 8.27 12.92 -24.98
N ARG A 348 9.11 12.09 -24.36
CA ARG A 348 8.82 11.38 -23.11
C ARG A 348 8.90 12.32 -21.91
N ASN A 349 7.95 12.20 -20.99
CA ASN A 349 7.93 13.03 -19.78
C ASN A 349 8.77 12.42 -18.63
N GLY A 350 9.30 11.21 -18.83
CA GLY A 350 10.14 10.52 -17.85
C GLY A 350 9.39 9.96 -16.65
N SER A 351 8.06 9.79 -16.75
CA SER A 351 7.22 9.13 -15.75
C SER A 351 6.47 7.92 -16.33
N GLU A 352 6.99 7.31 -17.40
CA GLU A 352 6.40 6.10 -17.97
C GLU A 352 6.79 4.86 -17.13
N GLN A 353 5.78 4.11 -16.67
CA GLN A 353 5.95 2.80 -16.04
C GLN A 353 5.80 1.67 -17.09
N PRO A 354 6.36 0.47 -16.86
CA PRO A 354 6.13 -0.67 -17.75
C PRO A 354 4.66 -1.09 -17.72
N GLU A 355 4.09 -1.31 -18.90
CA GLU A 355 2.73 -1.85 -19.04
C GLU A 355 2.75 -3.35 -18.75
N ILE A 356 2.26 -3.72 -17.56
CA ILE A 356 2.21 -5.10 -17.09
C ILE A 356 0.73 -5.49 -16.94
N GLN A 357 0.25 -6.38 -17.82
CA GLN A 357 -1.10 -6.92 -17.72
C GLN A 357 -1.19 -7.88 -16.53
N ARG A 358 -2.02 -7.53 -15.54
CA ARG A 358 -2.34 -8.38 -14.38
C ARG A 358 -3.50 -9.31 -14.71
N ASP A 359 -3.34 -10.59 -14.40
CA ASP A 359 -4.45 -11.54 -14.30
C ASP A 359 -5.21 -11.30 -12.98
N TYR A 360 -6.53 -11.13 -13.07
CA TYR A 360 -7.44 -10.96 -11.94
C TYR A 360 -8.49 -12.08 -11.85
N GLY A 361 -8.34 -13.16 -12.63
CA GLY A 361 -9.38 -14.16 -12.89
C GLY A 361 -10.43 -13.65 -13.88
N SER A 362 -11.45 -14.47 -14.13
CA SER A 362 -12.53 -14.21 -15.10
C SER A 362 -13.53 -13.13 -14.64
N THR A 363 -13.31 -12.52 -13.46
CA THR A 363 -14.16 -11.49 -12.87
C THR A 363 -13.34 -10.39 -12.19
N LEU A 364 -13.80 -9.13 -12.26
CA LEU A 364 -13.35 -8.06 -11.37
C LEU A 364 -14.54 -7.29 -10.81
N ALA A 365 -14.67 -7.25 -9.48
CA ALA A 365 -15.57 -6.35 -8.78
C ALA A 365 -14.93 -4.97 -8.64
N SER A 366 -15.66 -3.92 -9.06
CA SER A 366 -15.16 -2.53 -9.02
C SER A 366 -16.29 -1.51 -9.11
N GLN A 367 -15.98 -0.21 -9.05
CA GLN A 367 -16.77 0.81 -9.71
C GLN A 367 -16.57 0.71 -11.23
N LEU A 368 -17.51 1.19 -12.05
CA LEU A 368 -17.30 1.40 -13.49
C LEU A 368 -17.49 2.88 -13.79
N GLY A 369 -16.40 3.54 -14.21
CA GLY A 369 -16.34 4.99 -14.30
C GLY A 369 -16.70 5.65 -12.97
N ARG A 370 -17.60 6.64 -13.02
CA ARG A 370 -18.28 7.25 -11.86
C ARG A 370 -19.78 7.02 -11.87
N GLU A 371 -20.27 6.34 -12.90
CA GLU A 371 -21.67 6.11 -13.22
C GLU A 371 -22.24 4.94 -12.38
N TYR A 372 -21.41 3.92 -12.11
CA TYR A 372 -21.78 2.74 -11.33
C TYR A 372 -20.78 2.50 -10.19
N SER A 373 -21.27 2.41 -8.95
CA SER A 373 -20.41 2.28 -7.76
C SER A 373 -20.03 0.85 -7.39
N SER A 374 -20.80 -0.15 -7.80
CA SER A 374 -20.51 -1.57 -7.61
C SER A 374 -20.99 -2.37 -8.82
N VAL A 375 -20.05 -2.87 -9.60
CA VAL A 375 -20.29 -3.79 -10.72
C VAL A 375 -19.46 -5.05 -10.55
N LEU A 376 -19.92 -6.14 -11.17
CA LEU A 376 -19.08 -7.27 -11.53
C LEU A 376 -18.79 -7.20 -13.03
N ASN A 377 -17.54 -6.94 -13.39
CA ASN A 377 -17.05 -7.11 -14.75
C ASN A 377 -16.76 -8.61 -14.95
N VAL A 378 -17.31 -9.21 -16.00
CA VAL A 378 -17.16 -10.63 -16.36
C VAL A 378 -16.53 -10.74 -17.74
N ASP A 379 -15.40 -11.43 -17.83
CA ASP A 379 -14.69 -11.69 -19.08
C ASP A 379 -15.34 -12.84 -19.84
N LEU A 380 -15.64 -12.64 -21.13
CA LEU A 380 -16.20 -13.64 -22.05
C LEU A 380 -15.22 -14.00 -23.19
N GLY A 381 -13.93 -13.61 -23.07
CA GLY A 381 -12.87 -13.79 -24.06
C GLY A 381 -12.63 -12.53 -24.88
N ASP A 382 -13.35 -12.37 -26.01
CA ASP A 382 -13.22 -11.19 -26.88
C ASP A 382 -14.07 -9.99 -26.39
N THR A 383 -14.84 -10.15 -25.32
CA THR A 383 -15.88 -9.19 -24.88
C THR A 383 -16.02 -9.25 -23.37
N THR A 384 -16.06 -8.09 -22.70
CA THR A 384 -16.38 -7.99 -21.27
C THR A 384 -17.78 -7.44 -21.09
N ILE A 385 -18.55 -8.01 -20.16
CA ILE A 385 -19.87 -7.53 -19.74
C ILE A 385 -19.82 -7.10 -18.27
N ALA A 386 -20.43 -5.96 -17.94
CA ALA A 386 -20.53 -5.47 -16.56
C ALA A 386 -21.99 -5.52 -16.09
N TYR A 387 -22.22 -6.09 -14.91
CA TYR A 387 -23.52 -6.10 -14.23
C TYR A 387 -23.47 -5.21 -12.99
N ASP A 388 -24.46 -4.33 -12.81
CA ASP A 388 -24.65 -3.57 -11.56
C ASP A 388 -25.10 -4.51 -10.44
N LEU A 389 -24.28 -4.66 -9.40
CA LEU A 389 -24.54 -5.58 -8.29
C LEU A 389 -25.60 -5.08 -7.29
N HIS A 390 -26.25 -3.95 -7.58
CA HIS A 390 -27.40 -3.44 -6.85
C HIS A 390 -28.75 -3.65 -7.55
N SER A 391 -28.76 -4.04 -8.83
CA SER A 391 -29.98 -4.20 -9.64
C SER A 391 -29.99 -5.43 -10.58
N MET A 392 -28.82 -6.01 -10.87
CA MET A 392 -28.58 -6.94 -11.98
C MET A 392 -28.90 -6.37 -13.38
N ASP A 393 -29.09 -5.05 -13.51
CA ASP A 393 -29.10 -4.38 -14.81
C ASP A 393 -27.67 -4.45 -15.43
N GLN A 394 -27.59 -4.60 -16.75
CA GLN A 394 -26.30 -4.60 -17.46
C GLN A 394 -25.77 -3.17 -17.55
N ALA A 395 -24.72 -2.88 -16.79
CA ALA A 395 -24.10 -1.56 -16.67
C ALA A 395 -23.43 -1.10 -17.98
N ALA A 396 -22.70 -2.00 -18.64
CA ALA A 396 -22.08 -1.81 -19.96
C ALA A 396 -21.65 -3.16 -20.57
N ILE A 397 -21.28 -3.16 -21.86
CA ILE A 397 -20.67 -4.31 -22.55
C ILE A 397 -19.80 -3.82 -23.71
N TRP A 398 -18.58 -4.33 -23.87
CA TRP A 398 -17.61 -3.84 -24.86
C TRP A 398 -16.64 -4.92 -25.33
N ASN A 399 -15.95 -4.69 -26.46
CA ASN A 399 -14.94 -5.60 -26.96
C ASN A 399 -13.60 -5.41 -26.22
N GLY A 400 -12.95 -6.50 -25.82
CA GLY A 400 -11.72 -6.50 -25.02
C GLY A 400 -11.94 -6.32 -23.52
N GLY A 401 -10.84 -6.15 -22.78
CA GLY A 401 -10.79 -6.09 -21.31
C GLY A 401 -10.95 -4.69 -20.70
N LEU A 402 -10.35 -4.48 -19.53
CA LEU A 402 -10.46 -3.26 -18.71
C LEU A 402 -9.19 -2.39 -18.79
N ASP A 403 -9.35 -1.06 -18.86
CA ASP A 403 -8.25 -0.13 -18.58
C ASP A 403 -8.10 0.04 -17.06
N LEU A 404 -6.99 -0.48 -16.55
CA LEU A 404 -6.62 -0.42 -15.14
C LEU A 404 -5.48 0.59 -14.88
N THR A 405 -4.98 1.31 -15.89
CA THR A 405 -3.75 2.13 -15.84
C THR A 405 -3.77 3.30 -14.86
N GLN A 406 -4.97 3.76 -14.48
CA GLN A 406 -5.17 4.83 -13.48
C GLN A 406 -5.52 4.28 -12.08
N THR A 407 -5.83 2.99 -11.98
CA THR A 407 -6.42 2.32 -10.81
C THR A 407 -5.36 1.78 -9.87
N GLN A 408 -5.80 1.25 -8.73
CA GLN A 408 -4.95 0.55 -7.79
C GLN A 408 -4.18 -0.62 -8.43
N HIS A 409 -4.72 -1.32 -9.43
CA HIS A 409 -4.08 -2.51 -9.97
C HIS A 409 -2.75 -2.21 -10.71
N VAL A 410 -2.51 -0.96 -11.09
CA VAL A 410 -1.28 -0.50 -11.78
C VAL A 410 -0.56 0.62 -11.00
N ARG A 411 -1.23 1.38 -10.12
CA ARG A 411 -0.64 2.52 -9.40
C ARG A 411 -0.70 2.42 -7.88
N ASP A 412 0.37 2.91 -7.23
CA ASP A 412 0.57 3.01 -5.79
C ASP A 412 -0.66 3.63 -5.09
N ARG A 413 -1.10 4.81 -5.57
CA ARG A 413 -2.22 5.58 -4.99
C ARG A 413 -3.60 5.26 -5.59
N GLY A 414 -3.67 4.58 -6.73
CA GLY A 414 -4.92 4.14 -7.38
C GLY A 414 -6.01 5.19 -7.59
N GLU A 415 -5.67 6.46 -7.88
CA GLU A 415 -6.62 7.60 -7.80
C GLU A 415 -7.67 7.68 -8.93
N GLY A 416 -7.65 6.75 -9.88
CA GLY A 416 -8.59 6.66 -10.99
C GLY A 416 -9.78 5.71 -10.76
N THR A 417 -10.47 5.38 -11.85
CA THR A 417 -11.61 4.47 -11.90
C THR A 417 -11.37 3.42 -12.98
N VAL A 418 -11.86 2.20 -12.79
CA VAL A 418 -11.90 1.18 -13.86
C VAL A 418 -12.81 1.67 -14.99
N ILE A 419 -12.37 1.54 -16.24
CA ILE A 419 -13.15 1.88 -17.45
C ILE A 419 -12.96 0.80 -18.54
N PRO A 420 -13.84 0.72 -19.54
CA PRO A 420 -13.64 -0.13 -20.72
C PRO A 420 -12.32 0.19 -21.46
N ALA A 421 -11.55 -0.84 -21.84
CA ALA A 421 -10.38 -0.64 -22.72
C ALA A 421 -10.75 -0.51 -24.21
N GLY A 422 -12.01 -0.81 -24.57
CA GLY A 422 -12.52 -0.77 -25.93
C GLY A 422 -13.90 -0.13 -26.01
N ASN A 423 -14.41 0.04 -27.24
CA ASN A 423 -15.69 0.71 -27.50
C ASN A 423 -16.88 -0.15 -27.02
N GLU A 424 -17.85 0.50 -26.37
CA GLU A 424 -19.11 -0.10 -25.94
C GLU A 424 -19.95 -0.57 -27.14
N ILE A 425 -20.59 -1.74 -27.00
CA ILE A 425 -21.50 -2.33 -27.98
C ILE A 425 -22.91 -1.89 -27.60
N GLU A 426 -23.27 -0.66 -27.96
CA GLU A 426 -24.58 -0.04 -27.67
C GLU A 426 -25.77 -0.94 -28.05
N GLU A 427 -25.64 -1.75 -29.09
CA GLU A 427 -26.65 -2.69 -29.59
C GLU A 427 -27.02 -3.77 -28.56
N PHE A 428 -26.13 -4.08 -27.62
CA PHE A 428 -26.38 -5.00 -26.51
C PHE A 428 -26.73 -4.27 -25.19
N SER A 429 -26.90 -2.94 -25.18
CA SER A 429 -27.42 -2.23 -24.00
C SER A 429 -28.93 -2.43 -23.80
N GLY A 430 -29.42 -2.19 -22.58
CA GLY A 430 -30.84 -2.34 -22.23
C GLY A 430 -31.26 -3.75 -21.76
N TRP A 431 -30.29 -4.58 -21.34
CA TRP A 431 -30.56 -5.77 -20.54
C TRP A 431 -30.87 -5.34 -19.10
N ARG A 432 -32.12 -5.57 -18.65
CA ARG A 432 -32.65 -4.99 -17.40
C ARG A 432 -33.88 -5.72 -16.88
N TRP A 433 -33.93 -5.98 -15.58
CA TRP A 433 -35.08 -6.61 -14.92
C TRP A 433 -36.20 -5.61 -14.59
N GLY A 434 -37.43 -6.12 -14.59
CA GLY A 434 -38.62 -5.47 -14.06
C GLY A 434 -39.06 -6.09 -12.74
N HIS A 435 -39.71 -5.29 -11.90
CA HIS A 435 -40.24 -5.69 -10.59
C HIS A 435 -41.74 -5.44 -10.53
N GLU A 436 -42.44 -6.26 -9.77
CA GLU A 436 -43.92 -6.27 -9.66
C GLU A 436 -44.59 -6.36 -11.05
N GLY A 437 -43.94 -7.08 -11.97
CA GLY A 437 -44.37 -7.22 -13.37
C GLY A 437 -44.17 -5.98 -14.26
N SER A 438 -43.35 -5.00 -13.86
CA SER A 438 -43.13 -3.75 -14.60
C SER A 438 -41.65 -3.38 -14.74
N LEU A 439 -41.23 -2.91 -15.93
CA LEU A 439 -39.93 -2.26 -16.14
C LEU A 439 -39.92 -0.77 -15.72
N ASP A 440 -41.09 -0.24 -15.36
CA ASP A 440 -41.33 1.14 -14.92
C ASP A 440 -41.83 1.15 -13.46
N TYR A 441 -41.05 0.55 -12.56
CA TYR A 441 -41.25 0.63 -11.11
C TYR A 441 -40.82 2.00 -10.55
N PRO A 442 -41.37 2.45 -9.39
CA PRO A 442 -40.91 3.64 -8.70
C PRO A 442 -39.43 3.53 -8.31
N ARG A 443 -38.66 4.62 -8.51
CA ARG A 443 -37.26 4.73 -8.09
C ARG A 443 -37.00 5.81 -7.02
N VAL A 444 -38.06 6.36 -6.41
CA VAL A 444 -37.97 7.52 -5.49
C VAL A 444 -37.42 7.16 -4.10
N ASP A 445 -37.75 5.97 -3.60
CA ASP A 445 -37.31 5.48 -2.27
C ASP A 445 -36.09 4.54 -2.35
N LEU A 446 -35.41 4.48 -3.51
CA LEU A 446 -34.22 3.64 -3.70
C LEU A 446 -32.96 4.31 -3.16
N LEU A 447 -32.02 3.49 -2.69
CA LEU A 447 -30.67 3.93 -2.32
C LEU A 447 -29.93 4.42 -3.59
N PRO A 448 -29.27 5.59 -3.57
CA PRO A 448 -28.69 6.17 -4.79
C PRO A 448 -27.46 5.44 -5.34
N ARG A 449 -26.80 4.64 -4.49
CA ARG A 449 -25.57 3.86 -4.76
C ARG A 449 -25.50 2.59 -3.92
N GLY A 450 -26.66 1.99 -3.64
CA GLY A 450 -26.79 0.80 -2.80
C GLY A 450 -27.84 -0.16 -3.36
N PRO A 451 -27.96 -1.37 -2.80
CA PRO A 451 -28.85 -2.41 -3.29
C PRO A 451 -30.31 -1.96 -3.32
N MET A 452 -31.04 -2.48 -4.31
CA MET A 452 -32.50 -2.40 -4.33
C MET A 452 -33.13 -3.19 -3.17
N PRO A 453 -34.42 -3.01 -2.87
CA PRO A 453 -35.11 -3.79 -1.85
C PRO A 453 -34.96 -5.30 -2.11
N GLN A 454 -34.58 -6.06 -1.08
CA GLN A 454 -34.35 -7.51 -1.17
C GLN A 454 -35.57 -8.30 -1.68
N ASP A 455 -36.76 -7.73 -1.51
CA ASP A 455 -38.03 -8.26 -2.04
C ASP A 455 -38.16 -8.16 -3.57
N TRP A 456 -37.43 -7.24 -4.21
CA TRP A 456 -37.39 -6.99 -5.66
C TRP A 456 -36.13 -7.58 -6.32
N MET A 457 -34.97 -7.42 -5.69
CA MET A 457 -33.69 -7.93 -6.18
C MET A 457 -32.79 -8.29 -4.99
N ASP A 458 -32.17 -9.46 -5.04
CA ASP A 458 -31.14 -9.90 -4.08
C ASP A 458 -30.02 -10.61 -4.83
N TYR A 459 -28.76 -10.18 -4.69
CA TYR A 459 -27.60 -10.83 -5.31
C TYR A 459 -26.87 -11.67 -4.26
N HIS A 460 -26.90 -12.98 -4.43
CA HIS A 460 -26.32 -13.93 -3.49
C HIS A 460 -24.80 -14.09 -3.67
N GLY A 461 -24.27 -13.85 -4.88
CA GLY A 461 -22.86 -14.04 -5.21
C GLY A 461 -22.65 -14.57 -6.64
N HIS A 462 -21.41 -14.99 -6.93
CA HIS A 462 -21.09 -15.69 -8.19
C HIS A 462 -20.19 -16.91 -7.96
N TYR A 463 -20.39 -17.93 -8.80
CA TYR A 463 -19.56 -19.12 -8.90
C TYR A 463 -18.58 -18.99 -10.06
N ASN A 464 -17.36 -19.44 -9.85
CA ASN A 464 -16.33 -19.58 -10.88
C ASN A 464 -16.24 -21.05 -11.31
N HIS A 465 -16.12 -21.29 -12.62
CA HIS A 465 -15.92 -22.62 -13.18
C HIS A 465 -15.05 -22.53 -14.45
N ASP A 466 -13.73 -22.67 -14.28
CA ASP A 466 -12.74 -22.27 -15.29
C ASP A 466 -12.99 -20.82 -15.75
N GLN A 467 -13.22 -20.56 -17.05
CA GLN A 467 -13.53 -19.21 -17.57
C GLN A 467 -15.02 -18.86 -17.54
N LYS A 468 -15.88 -19.71 -16.96
CA LYS A 468 -17.32 -19.46 -16.86
C LYS A 468 -17.66 -18.90 -15.47
N VAL A 469 -18.60 -17.97 -15.46
CA VAL A 469 -19.08 -17.31 -14.25
C VAL A 469 -20.60 -17.49 -14.18
N VAL A 470 -21.08 -18.13 -13.11
CA VAL A 470 -22.51 -18.25 -12.82
C VAL A 470 -22.90 -17.21 -11.77
N LEU A 471 -23.70 -16.24 -12.18
CA LEU A 471 -24.32 -15.26 -11.30
C LEU A 471 -25.48 -15.93 -10.54
N SER A 472 -25.55 -15.73 -9.22
CA SER A 472 -26.68 -16.19 -8.40
C SER A 472 -27.38 -15.02 -7.77
N TYR A 473 -28.67 -14.88 -8.06
CA TYR A 473 -29.50 -13.80 -7.57
C TYR A 473 -30.98 -14.22 -7.51
N SER A 474 -31.84 -13.33 -7.05
CA SER A 474 -33.30 -13.46 -7.21
C SER A 474 -33.91 -12.15 -7.68
N ILE A 475 -35.01 -12.25 -8.42
CA ILE A 475 -35.84 -11.13 -8.87
C ILE A 475 -37.26 -11.41 -8.41
N ASP A 476 -37.91 -10.46 -7.75
CA ASP A 476 -39.22 -10.62 -7.11
C ASP A 476 -39.31 -11.92 -6.26
N LYS A 477 -38.22 -12.20 -5.52
CA LYS A 477 -37.95 -13.42 -4.72
C LYS A 477 -37.82 -14.73 -5.50
N ARG A 478 -37.96 -14.71 -6.82
CA ARG A 478 -37.75 -15.88 -7.69
C ARG A 478 -36.27 -16.04 -7.98
N GLN A 479 -35.68 -17.15 -7.54
CA GLN A 479 -34.25 -17.41 -7.71
C GLN A 479 -33.87 -17.67 -9.17
N ILE A 480 -32.67 -17.22 -9.53
CA ILE A 480 -32.07 -17.33 -10.86
C ILE A 480 -30.59 -17.71 -10.72
N LEU A 481 -30.16 -18.70 -11.50
CA LEU A 481 -28.75 -18.88 -11.86
C LEU A 481 -28.58 -18.51 -13.33
N GLU A 482 -27.64 -17.61 -13.63
CA GLU A 482 -27.37 -17.13 -15.00
C GLU A 482 -25.88 -17.26 -15.31
N PHE A 483 -25.52 -17.75 -16.50
CA PHE A 483 -24.18 -17.52 -17.07
C PHE A 483 -24.25 -16.89 -18.47
N PRO A 484 -23.58 -15.75 -18.70
CA PRO A 484 -23.35 -15.22 -20.04
C PRO A 484 -22.23 -15.98 -20.77
N ALA A 485 -22.28 -16.00 -22.10
CA ALA A 485 -21.21 -16.53 -22.96
C ALA A 485 -21.25 -15.87 -24.36
N GLN A 486 -20.09 -15.40 -24.82
CA GLN A 486 -19.92 -14.92 -26.19
C GLN A 486 -20.06 -16.06 -27.21
N VAL A 487 -20.69 -15.80 -28.36
CA VAL A 487 -20.82 -16.79 -29.46
C VAL A 487 -20.60 -16.15 -30.83
N ASP A 488 -20.44 -16.97 -31.86
CA ASP A 488 -20.36 -16.46 -33.23
C ASP A 488 -21.60 -15.61 -33.59
N SER A 489 -21.35 -14.33 -33.88
CA SER A 489 -22.35 -13.34 -34.28
C SER A 489 -23.41 -13.02 -33.21
N GLY A 490 -23.10 -13.22 -31.92
CA GLY A 490 -24.02 -12.91 -30.83
C GLY A 490 -23.50 -13.16 -29.41
N LEU A 491 -24.41 -13.03 -28.45
CA LEU A 491 -24.22 -13.29 -27.03
C LEU A 491 -25.31 -14.28 -26.57
N LYS A 492 -25.02 -15.19 -25.65
CA LYS A 492 -26.00 -16.07 -25.02
C LYS A 492 -26.01 -15.86 -23.51
N HIS A 493 -27.19 -15.78 -22.92
CA HIS A 493 -27.40 -15.86 -21.47
C HIS A 493 -28.15 -17.16 -21.20
N THR A 494 -27.53 -18.12 -20.52
CA THR A 494 -28.18 -19.38 -20.13
C THR A 494 -28.64 -19.27 -18.69
N MET A 495 -29.92 -19.57 -18.46
CA MET A 495 -30.62 -19.32 -17.20
C MET A 495 -31.32 -20.58 -16.71
N GLU A 496 -31.14 -20.85 -15.43
CA GLU A 496 -31.96 -21.76 -14.65
C GLU A 496 -32.81 -20.90 -13.71
N ILE A 497 -34.11 -20.80 -13.99
CA ILE A 497 -35.06 -19.93 -13.28
C ILE A 497 -35.98 -20.81 -12.44
N MET A 498 -35.89 -20.71 -11.12
CA MET A 498 -36.62 -21.56 -10.19
C MET A 498 -38.14 -21.29 -10.22
N ALA A 499 -38.93 -22.10 -9.54
CA ALA A 499 -40.37 -21.87 -9.36
C ALA A 499 -40.64 -20.50 -8.69
N GLY A 500 -41.72 -19.82 -9.09
CA GLY A 500 -42.07 -18.50 -8.55
C GLY A 500 -42.97 -17.66 -9.46
N VAL A 501 -43.09 -16.38 -9.10
CA VAL A 501 -43.96 -15.37 -9.73
C VAL A 501 -43.57 -15.05 -11.20
N PRO A 502 -44.46 -14.46 -12.01
CA PRO A 502 -44.11 -13.97 -13.35
C PRO A 502 -43.03 -12.89 -13.29
N LEU A 503 -42.08 -12.93 -14.24
CA LEU A 503 -41.01 -11.95 -14.36
C LEU A 503 -41.05 -11.22 -15.71
N VAL A 504 -40.44 -10.04 -15.76
CA VAL A 504 -40.27 -9.25 -17.00
C VAL A 504 -38.79 -8.90 -17.16
N LEU A 505 -38.22 -9.26 -18.30
CA LEU A 505 -36.84 -8.95 -18.66
C LEU A 505 -36.80 -8.14 -19.96
N SER A 506 -36.26 -6.92 -19.90
CA SER A 506 -35.81 -6.21 -21.09
C SER A 506 -34.55 -6.90 -21.61
N VAL A 507 -34.54 -7.37 -22.86
CA VAL A 507 -33.38 -8.03 -23.48
C VAL A 507 -32.60 -7.11 -24.44
N GLY A 508 -33.14 -5.92 -24.72
CA GLY A 508 -32.50 -4.88 -25.51
C GLY A 508 -33.37 -3.61 -25.65
N LYS A 509 -32.73 -2.49 -25.99
CA LYS A 509 -33.39 -1.22 -26.31
C LYS A 509 -33.86 -1.14 -27.77
N GLN A 510 -34.81 -0.23 -28.06
CA GLN A 510 -35.10 0.19 -29.43
C GLN A 510 -33.83 0.80 -30.07
N GLN A 511 -33.60 0.55 -31.36
CA GLN A 511 -32.56 1.24 -32.12
C GLN A 511 -32.86 2.76 -32.20
N ASN A 512 -31.87 3.60 -31.88
CA ASN A 512 -32.02 5.05 -31.95
C ASN A 512 -31.54 5.58 -33.32
N ILE A 513 -32.06 6.73 -33.75
CA ILE A 513 -31.49 7.51 -34.86
C ILE A 513 -30.57 8.56 -34.24
N SER A 514 -29.26 8.38 -34.40
CA SER A 514 -28.23 9.25 -33.80
C SER A 514 -27.85 10.45 -34.68
N ASP A 515 -28.15 10.41 -35.98
CA ASP A 515 -27.96 11.53 -36.90
C ASP A 515 -29.32 12.09 -37.39
N PRO A 516 -29.70 13.32 -36.98
CA PRO A 516 -30.92 14.00 -37.44
C PRO A 516 -30.97 14.31 -38.95
N GLN A 517 -29.89 14.11 -39.71
CA GLN A 517 -29.84 14.27 -41.16
C GLN A 517 -29.92 12.94 -41.93
N SER A 518 -30.02 11.80 -41.23
CA SER A 518 -30.13 10.48 -41.87
C SER A 518 -31.56 10.12 -42.26
N ASP A 519 -31.76 9.63 -43.49
CA ASP A 519 -33.06 9.14 -44.00
C ASP A 519 -33.49 7.77 -43.41
N TYR A 520 -32.89 7.35 -42.29
CA TYR A 520 -33.11 6.03 -41.71
C TYR A 520 -34.45 5.94 -40.96
N THR A 521 -35.18 4.86 -41.20
CA THR A 521 -36.40 4.51 -40.47
C THR A 521 -36.12 3.42 -39.44
N VAL A 522 -36.61 3.58 -38.21
CA VAL A 522 -36.51 2.54 -37.18
C VAL A 522 -37.80 1.73 -37.11
N HIS A 523 -37.66 0.42 -37.16
CA HIS A 523 -38.73 -0.56 -37.03
C HIS A 523 -38.47 -1.44 -35.81
N THR A 524 -39.52 -1.87 -35.12
CA THR A 524 -39.43 -2.85 -34.03
C THR A 524 -40.62 -3.79 -34.14
N THR A 525 -40.38 -5.09 -34.17
CA THR A 525 -41.38 -6.13 -34.48
C THR A 525 -40.96 -7.49 -33.92
N ILE A 526 -41.87 -8.47 -33.97
CA ILE A 526 -41.62 -9.87 -33.60
C ILE A 526 -41.81 -10.73 -34.86
N GLY A 527 -40.76 -11.43 -35.27
CA GLY A 527 -40.73 -12.33 -36.42
C GLY A 527 -40.76 -13.82 -36.03
N SER A 528 -40.86 -14.69 -37.03
CA SER A 528 -40.76 -16.15 -36.89
C SER A 528 -39.34 -16.62 -37.18
N ILE A 529 -38.76 -17.42 -36.28
CA ILE A 529 -37.40 -17.97 -36.45
C ILE A 529 -37.29 -18.81 -37.72
N THR A 530 -38.35 -19.53 -38.12
CA THR A 530 -38.36 -20.41 -39.31
C THR A 530 -38.39 -19.64 -40.63
N ALA A 531 -39.19 -18.57 -40.72
CA ALA A 531 -39.31 -17.75 -41.93
C ALA A 531 -38.30 -16.58 -41.97
N GLY A 532 -37.64 -16.27 -40.85
CA GLY A 532 -36.54 -15.32 -40.79
C GLY A 532 -36.93 -13.91 -41.24
N TRP A 533 -36.14 -13.32 -42.14
CA TRP A 533 -36.40 -11.98 -42.68
C TRP A 533 -37.77 -11.88 -43.40
N ASP A 534 -38.19 -12.95 -44.09
CA ASP A 534 -39.45 -12.97 -44.84
C ASP A 534 -40.70 -12.96 -43.92
N SER A 535 -40.50 -13.03 -42.60
CA SER A 535 -41.57 -12.91 -41.59
C SER A 535 -41.83 -11.49 -41.10
N ILE A 536 -41.09 -10.48 -41.56
CA ILE A 536 -41.21 -9.09 -41.10
C ILE A 536 -41.38 -8.11 -42.26
N GLU A 537 -42.47 -7.34 -42.26
CA GLU A 537 -42.80 -6.37 -43.31
C GLU A 537 -42.09 -5.01 -43.09
N PRO A 538 -41.17 -4.57 -43.98
CA PRO A 538 -40.48 -3.29 -43.83
C PRO A 538 -41.39 -2.05 -44.00
N SER A 539 -42.59 -2.25 -44.53
CA SER A 539 -43.62 -1.21 -44.76
C SER A 539 -44.52 -0.95 -43.54
N ALA A 540 -44.51 -1.82 -42.53
CA ALA A 540 -45.34 -1.70 -41.32
C ALA A 540 -44.72 -0.72 -40.29
N GLY A 541 -44.61 0.55 -40.67
CA GLY A 541 -43.86 1.56 -39.92
C GLY A 541 -44.35 1.79 -38.48
N ILE A 542 -43.40 1.90 -37.55
CA ILE A 542 -43.51 2.18 -36.09
C ILE A 542 -44.84 1.75 -35.47
N ALA A 543 -44.87 0.53 -34.91
CA ALA A 543 -46.02 -0.01 -34.20
C ALA A 543 -46.45 0.89 -33.02
N LYS A 544 -47.50 1.69 -33.20
CA LYS A 544 -48.06 2.62 -32.18
C LYS A 544 -48.86 1.90 -31.08
N SER A 545 -48.73 0.57 -30.99
CA SER A 545 -49.56 -0.30 -30.15
C SER A 545 -48.75 -1.50 -29.65
N ARG A 546 -48.92 -1.83 -28.37
CA ARG A 546 -48.38 -3.02 -27.70
C ARG A 546 -48.54 -4.29 -28.57
N GLN A 547 -47.43 -4.87 -29.00
CA GLN A 547 -47.41 -6.14 -29.75
C GLN A 547 -46.99 -7.26 -28.79
N ILE A 548 -47.69 -8.40 -28.81
CA ILE A 548 -47.37 -9.57 -28.00
C ILE A 548 -47.51 -10.84 -28.85
N SER A 549 -46.51 -11.71 -28.79
CA SER A 549 -46.51 -13.04 -29.42
C SER A 549 -46.02 -14.10 -28.44
N PRO A 550 -46.28 -15.40 -28.66
CA PRO A 550 -45.51 -16.47 -28.02
C PRO A 550 -44.01 -16.27 -28.23
N ALA A 551 -43.18 -16.67 -27.26
CA ALA A 551 -41.72 -16.59 -27.39
C ALA A 551 -41.13 -17.79 -28.17
N GLU A 552 -41.75 -18.95 -28.04
CA GLU A 552 -41.40 -20.18 -28.75
C GLU A 552 -41.44 -19.97 -30.28
N ASN A 553 -40.37 -20.39 -30.98
CA ASN A 553 -40.20 -20.24 -32.44
C ASN A 553 -40.29 -18.79 -32.98
N CYS A 554 -40.21 -17.78 -32.12
CA CYS A 554 -40.25 -16.36 -32.47
C CYS A 554 -39.00 -15.60 -31.98
N PHE A 555 -38.64 -14.55 -32.71
CA PHE A 555 -37.56 -13.63 -32.35
C PHE A 555 -38.08 -12.20 -32.32
N ILE A 556 -37.61 -11.39 -31.39
CA ILE A 556 -37.91 -9.96 -31.30
C ILE A 556 -36.74 -9.15 -31.88
N ILE A 557 -37.02 -8.09 -32.64
CA ILE A 557 -35.99 -7.31 -33.34
C ILE A 557 -36.34 -5.82 -33.37
N SER A 558 -35.31 -4.98 -33.24
CA SER A 558 -35.34 -3.56 -33.59
C SER A 558 -34.22 -3.24 -34.58
N TYR A 559 -34.53 -2.55 -35.68
CA TYR A 559 -33.59 -2.31 -36.77
C TYR A 559 -33.76 -0.96 -37.45
N GLN A 560 -32.65 -0.40 -37.93
CA GLN A 560 -32.58 0.75 -38.84
C GLN A 560 -32.68 0.27 -40.29
N TYR A 561 -33.50 0.94 -41.10
CA TYR A 561 -33.77 0.61 -42.50
C TYR A 561 -33.67 1.85 -43.39
N ASP A 562 -32.87 1.78 -44.45
CA ASP A 562 -32.57 2.88 -45.38
C ASP A 562 -33.57 3.01 -46.57
N GLY A 563 -34.63 2.20 -46.58
CA GLY A 563 -35.55 2.07 -47.72
C GLY A 563 -35.23 0.87 -48.63
N THR A 564 -34.03 0.29 -48.52
CA THR A 564 -33.54 -0.86 -49.30
C THR A 564 -32.96 -2.00 -48.45
N SER A 565 -32.30 -1.68 -47.34
CA SER A 565 -31.48 -2.63 -46.57
C SER A 565 -31.51 -2.36 -45.05
N ILE A 566 -31.17 -3.39 -44.25
CA ILE A 566 -30.89 -3.20 -42.82
C ILE A 566 -29.51 -2.55 -42.67
N VAL A 567 -29.46 -1.39 -42.03
CA VAL A 567 -28.20 -0.68 -41.71
C VAL A 567 -27.60 -1.17 -40.39
N LYS A 568 -28.46 -1.46 -39.40
CA LYS A 568 -28.09 -1.86 -38.04
C LYS A 568 -29.29 -2.53 -37.35
N TYR A 569 -29.07 -3.58 -36.55
CA TYR A 569 -30.12 -4.22 -35.76
C TYR A 569 -29.65 -4.66 -34.36
N THR A 570 -30.61 -4.80 -33.45
CA THR A 570 -30.55 -5.62 -32.23
C THR A 570 -31.68 -6.65 -32.30
N ALA A 571 -31.35 -7.93 -32.12
CA ALA A 571 -32.32 -9.03 -32.12
C ALA A 571 -32.14 -9.93 -30.90
N ALA A 572 -33.22 -10.56 -30.44
CA ALA A 572 -33.19 -11.59 -29.41
C ALA A 572 -34.17 -12.74 -29.70
N ALA A 573 -33.78 -13.94 -29.30
CA ALA A 573 -34.56 -15.18 -29.42
C ALA A 573 -34.35 -16.03 -28.16
N VAL A 574 -35.25 -16.97 -27.87
CA VAL A 574 -35.15 -17.82 -26.68
C VAL A 574 -35.42 -19.29 -27.04
N THR A 575 -34.65 -20.20 -26.46
CA THR A 575 -34.80 -21.66 -26.63
C THR A 575 -34.76 -22.35 -25.26
N GLY A 576 -35.08 -23.65 -25.24
CA GLY A 576 -35.27 -24.43 -24.02
C GLY A 576 -36.74 -24.42 -23.59
N ASP A 577 -36.98 -24.43 -22.27
CA ASP A 577 -38.29 -24.45 -21.63
C ASP A 577 -39.03 -23.12 -21.86
N THR A 578 -39.60 -22.93 -23.05
CA THR A 578 -40.20 -21.67 -23.51
C THR A 578 -41.73 -21.63 -23.41
N ALA A 579 -42.37 -22.73 -22.98
CA ALA A 579 -43.82 -22.85 -22.89
C ALA A 579 -44.45 -21.71 -22.06
N ASN A 580 -45.49 -21.08 -22.61
CA ASN A 580 -46.21 -19.90 -22.07
C ASN A 580 -45.41 -18.58 -21.94
N ALA A 581 -44.10 -18.56 -22.22
CA ALA A 581 -43.33 -17.31 -22.31
C ALA A 581 -43.72 -16.50 -23.56
N LYS A 582 -43.59 -15.18 -23.52
CA LYS A 582 -44.06 -14.27 -24.58
C LYS A 582 -43.05 -13.17 -24.88
N TRP A 583 -42.88 -12.87 -26.17
CA TRP A 583 -42.25 -11.63 -26.60
C TRP A 583 -43.26 -10.49 -26.53
N GLU A 584 -42.85 -9.36 -25.98
CA GLU A 584 -43.62 -8.12 -25.93
C GLU A 584 -42.78 -6.95 -26.46
N ILE A 585 -43.42 -6.12 -27.29
CA ILE A 585 -42.96 -4.76 -27.57
C ILE A 585 -43.86 -3.83 -26.78
N ASP A 586 -43.28 -3.17 -25.80
CA ASP A 586 -44.03 -2.37 -24.83
C ASP A 586 -44.35 -0.95 -25.34
N LYS A 587 -44.98 -0.13 -24.49
CA LYS A 587 -45.36 1.26 -24.84
C LYS A 587 -44.17 2.22 -25.02
N LYS A 588 -42.95 1.78 -24.73
CA LYS A 588 -41.68 2.51 -24.93
C LYS A 588 -40.78 1.80 -25.96
N SER A 589 -41.35 0.88 -26.75
CA SER A 589 -40.64 0.05 -27.73
C SER A 589 -39.52 -0.82 -27.16
N ARG A 590 -39.51 -1.11 -25.85
CA ARG A 590 -38.53 -2.04 -25.25
C ARG A 590 -38.80 -3.46 -25.75
N LEU A 591 -37.72 -4.23 -25.92
CA LEU A 591 -37.79 -5.63 -26.35
C LEU A 591 -37.87 -6.49 -25.09
N CYS A 592 -39.06 -6.97 -24.75
CA CYS A 592 -39.34 -7.59 -23.44
C CYS A 592 -39.66 -9.08 -23.58
N LEU A 593 -39.02 -9.91 -22.75
CA LEU A 593 -39.45 -11.28 -22.48
C LEU A 593 -40.35 -11.28 -21.24
N LEU A 594 -41.58 -11.78 -21.41
CA LEU A 594 -42.50 -12.06 -20.31
C LEU A 594 -42.36 -13.53 -19.93
N ILE A 595 -41.88 -13.80 -18.71
CA ILE A 595 -41.70 -15.14 -18.15
C ILE A 595 -42.91 -15.43 -17.24
N PRO A 596 -43.65 -16.52 -17.44
CA PRO A 596 -44.89 -16.81 -16.70
C PRO A 596 -44.59 -17.22 -15.25
N GLU A 597 -45.63 -17.29 -14.42
CA GLU A 597 -45.57 -18.01 -13.14
C GLU A 597 -45.28 -19.50 -13.40
N ASP A 598 -44.37 -20.10 -12.62
CA ASP A 598 -44.05 -21.53 -12.73
C ASP A 598 -44.00 -22.21 -11.36
N GLN A 599 -44.41 -23.48 -11.34
CA GLN A 599 -44.35 -24.38 -10.17
C GLN A 599 -43.17 -25.36 -10.25
N GLN A 600 -42.29 -25.21 -11.24
CA GLN A 600 -41.08 -26.00 -11.48
C GLN A 600 -39.96 -25.09 -12.00
N THR A 601 -38.71 -25.53 -11.90
CA THR A 601 -37.55 -24.84 -12.50
C THR A 601 -37.63 -24.89 -14.03
N ARG A 602 -37.27 -23.78 -14.68
CA ARG A 602 -37.29 -23.55 -16.13
C ARG A 602 -35.88 -23.29 -16.63
N ASN A 603 -35.41 -24.07 -17.61
CA ASN A 603 -34.11 -23.90 -18.25
C ASN A 603 -34.28 -23.22 -19.61
N ILE A 604 -33.77 -21.99 -19.76
CA ILE A 604 -33.79 -21.27 -21.05
C ILE A 604 -32.41 -20.74 -21.42
N THR A 605 -32.16 -20.59 -22.72
CA THR A 605 -31.08 -19.74 -23.22
C THR A 605 -31.68 -18.59 -24.01
N ILE A 606 -31.39 -17.36 -23.59
CA ILE A 606 -31.69 -16.14 -24.34
C ILE A 606 -30.49 -15.84 -25.23
N HIS A 607 -30.70 -15.92 -26.55
CA HIS A 607 -29.73 -15.60 -27.57
C HIS A 607 -29.96 -14.15 -27.99
N ARG A 608 -28.89 -13.36 -28.09
CA ARG A 608 -28.90 -11.95 -28.48
C ARG A 608 -27.95 -11.76 -29.67
N SER A 609 -28.29 -10.91 -30.63
CA SER A 609 -27.44 -10.61 -31.78
C SER A 609 -27.55 -9.15 -32.20
N GLN A 610 -26.47 -8.66 -32.80
CA GLN A 610 -26.41 -7.37 -33.46
C GLN A 610 -25.72 -7.53 -34.82
N GLY A 611 -25.94 -6.58 -35.73
CA GLY A 611 -25.20 -6.53 -36.99
C GLY A 611 -25.75 -5.52 -37.99
N HIS A 612 -25.06 -5.40 -39.13
CA HIS A 612 -25.26 -4.34 -40.12
C HIS A 612 -25.86 -4.81 -41.47
N HIS A 613 -26.50 -5.99 -41.48
CA HIS A 613 -27.04 -6.59 -42.71
C HIS A 613 -27.91 -7.82 -42.42
N ALA A 614 -28.96 -8.02 -43.23
CA ALA A 614 -29.84 -9.19 -43.13
C ALA A 614 -29.11 -10.54 -43.18
N LYS A 615 -27.96 -10.63 -43.86
CA LYS A 615 -27.16 -11.86 -43.94
C LYS A 615 -26.63 -12.34 -42.58
N SER A 616 -26.27 -11.43 -41.65
CA SER A 616 -25.88 -11.85 -40.29
C SER A 616 -27.09 -12.25 -39.45
N LEU A 617 -28.23 -11.59 -39.63
CA LEU A 617 -29.49 -11.99 -39.00
C LEU A 617 -29.87 -13.42 -39.41
N SER A 618 -29.83 -13.75 -40.71
CA SER A 618 -30.07 -15.12 -41.19
C SER A 618 -29.05 -16.14 -40.67
N LYS A 619 -27.76 -15.76 -40.56
CA LYS A 619 -26.72 -16.63 -40.00
C LYS A 619 -26.98 -16.94 -38.52
N TRP A 620 -27.34 -15.92 -37.73
CA TRP A 620 -27.64 -16.08 -36.30
C TRP A 620 -28.95 -16.84 -36.07
N LEU A 621 -30.02 -16.54 -36.82
CA LEU A 621 -31.27 -17.31 -36.73
C LEU A 621 -31.06 -18.81 -37.03
N ALA A 622 -30.19 -19.15 -37.98
CA ALA A 622 -29.80 -20.53 -38.24
C ALA A 622 -29.04 -21.18 -37.07
N SER A 623 -28.20 -20.44 -36.32
CA SER A 623 -27.52 -20.99 -35.12
C SER A 623 -28.45 -21.13 -33.91
N VAL A 624 -29.52 -20.32 -33.84
CA VAL A 624 -30.63 -20.52 -32.89
C VAL A 624 -31.41 -21.79 -33.24
N GLN A 625 -31.82 -21.97 -34.50
CA GLN A 625 -32.59 -23.16 -34.97
C GLN A 625 -31.91 -24.50 -34.68
N VAL A 626 -30.57 -24.56 -34.71
CA VAL A 626 -29.78 -25.80 -34.53
C VAL A 626 -29.50 -26.12 -33.06
N THR A 627 -29.87 -25.24 -32.12
CA THR A 627 -29.71 -25.50 -30.68
C THR A 627 -30.75 -26.52 -30.20
N THR A 628 -30.33 -27.76 -29.91
CA THR A 628 -31.24 -28.82 -29.42
C THR A 628 -31.59 -28.64 -27.94
N PRO A 629 -32.82 -29.02 -27.49
CA PRO A 629 -33.20 -28.93 -26.08
C PRO A 629 -32.27 -29.69 -25.14
N GLU A 630 -31.77 -30.85 -25.56
CA GLU A 630 -30.83 -31.69 -24.79
C GLU A 630 -29.41 -31.09 -24.70
N SER A 631 -29.11 -29.99 -25.40
CA SER A 631 -27.81 -29.31 -25.34
C SER A 631 -27.72 -28.20 -24.28
N HIS A 632 -28.82 -27.91 -23.57
CA HIS A 632 -28.82 -26.92 -22.49
C HIS A 632 -28.12 -27.45 -21.23
N ALA A 633 -26.84 -27.12 -21.08
CA ALA A 633 -26.12 -27.27 -19.82
C ALA A 633 -26.79 -26.41 -18.73
N SER A 634 -27.40 -27.06 -17.75
CA SER A 634 -28.00 -26.41 -16.57
C SER A 634 -26.96 -25.57 -15.83
N ALA A 635 -27.37 -24.39 -15.34
CA ALA A 635 -26.47 -23.47 -14.66
C ALA A 635 -25.96 -24.05 -13.33
N SER A 636 -26.81 -24.79 -12.59
CA SER A 636 -26.40 -25.51 -11.37
C SER A 636 -25.37 -26.63 -11.60
N ALA A 637 -25.20 -27.12 -12.83
CA ALA A 637 -24.12 -28.07 -13.16
C ALA A 637 -22.71 -27.45 -13.12
N LEU A 638 -22.61 -26.12 -13.01
CA LEU A 638 -21.33 -25.38 -12.87
C LEU A 638 -21.10 -24.84 -11.46
N THR A 639 -22.06 -25.00 -10.52
CA THR A 639 -21.98 -24.44 -9.16
C THR A 639 -21.40 -25.40 -8.11
N SER A 640 -20.87 -26.56 -8.52
CA SER A 640 -20.20 -27.55 -7.64
C SER A 640 -18.68 -27.37 -7.57
N GLY A 641 -18.19 -26.20 -7.94
CA GLY A 641 -16.77 -25.90 -8.11
C GLY A 641 -16.20 -26.23 -9.48
N GLY A 642 -15.06 -25.64 -9.80
CA GLY A 642 -14.42 -25.67 -11.12
C GLY A 642 -13.19 -26.58 -11.22
N PRO A 643 -12.50 -26.56 -12.38
CA PRO A 643 -11.11 -26.97 -12.49
C PRO A 643 -10.18 -25.88 -11.94
N LEU A 644 -9.20 -26.28 -11.13
CA LEU A 644 -8.22 -25.40 -10.51
C LEU A 644 -7.48 -24.48 -11.49
N ARG A 645 -7.60 -23.15 -11.32
CA ARG A 645 -7.02 -22.14 -12.25
C ARG A 645 -5.62 -21.71 -11.84
N TRP A 646 -5.31 -21.73 -10.54
CA TRP A 646 -4.00 -21.35 -10.01
C TRP A 646 -3.30 -22.55 -9.32
N PRO A 647 -2.79 -23.53 -10.09
CA PRO A 647 -2.16 -24.74 -9.53
C PRO A 647 -0.76 -24.50 -8.94
N GLN A 648 -0.11 -23.38 -9.22
CA GLN A 648 1.24 -23.08 -8.72
C GLN A 648 1.21 -22.67 -7.24
N ILE A 649 2.04 -23.33 -6.44
CA ILE A 649 2.45 -22.87 -5.11
C ILE A 649 3.77 -22.13 -5.27
N LEU A 650 3.86 -20.90 -4.74
CA LEU A 650 5.10 -20.12 -4.71
C LEU A 650 5.82 -20.36 -3.39
N HIS A 651 7.15 -20.48 -3.44
CA HIS A 651 7.98 -20.77 -2.26
C HIS A 651 8.89 -19.58 -1.97
N THR A 652 8.95 -19.15 -0.70
CA THR A 652 9.85 -18.09 -0.22
C THR A 652 10.50 -18.47 1.10
N VAL A 653 11.54 -17.73 1.51
CA VAL A 653 12.26 -17.96 2.77
C VAL A 653 12.18 -16.72 3.66
N GLY A 654 11.85 -16.91 4.93
CA GLY A 654 11.90 -15.86 5.92
C GLY A 654 13.30 -15.69 6.51
N TYR A 655 13.46 -14.64 7.29
CA TYR A 655 14.71 -14.23 7.92
C TYR A 655 14.41 -13.88 9.37
N GLN A 656 15.04 -14.56 10.33
CA GLN A 656 14.85 -14.28 11.75
C GLN A 656 15.54 -12.96 12.14
N GLY A 657 14.92 -12.21 13.03
CA GLY A 657 15.52 -11.00 13.61
C GLY A 657 16.79 -11.34 14.41
N LEU A 658 17.81 -10.50 14.30
CA LEU A 658 19.13 -10.70 14.94
C LEU A 658 19.19 -10.11 16.36
N GLU A 659 18.11 -9.47 16.84
CA GLU A 659 18.10 -8.73 18.09
C GLU A 659 18.36 -9.66 19.29
N GLN A 660 19.35 -9.30 20.11
CA GLN A 660 19.80 -10.13 21.21
C GLN A 660 19.00 -9.95 22.52
N THR A 661 17.90 -9.18 22.46
CA THR A 661 17.03 -8.85 23.61
C THR A 661 15.84 -9.82 23.74
N GLY A 662 14.85 -9.49 24.58
CA GLY A 662 13.64 -10.30 24.78
C GLY A 662 12.71 -10.43 23.58
N TYR A 663 12.80 -9.54 22.57
CA TYR A 663 12.04 -9.64 21.32
C TYR A 663 12.94 -9.42 20.10
N ALA A 664 12.54 -9.99 18.97
CA ALA A 664 13.20 -9.85 17.67
C ALA A 664 12.16 -9.72 16.54
N LEU A 665 12.49 -9.02 15.46
CA LEU A 665 11.60 -8.78 14.32
C LEU A 665 11.96 -9.70 13.13
N ASP A 666 11.29 -10.85 13.04
CA ASP A 666 11.44 -11.75 11.90
C ASP A 666 10.69 -11.22 10.68
N THR A 667 11.22 -11.47 9.48
CA THR A 667 10.62 -11.07 8.20
C THR A 667 10.21 -12.30 7.39
N LEU A 668 8.95 -12.35 6.95
CA LEU A 668 8.43 -13.37 6.05
C LEU A 668 8.43 -12.77 4.63
N THR A 669 9.30 -13.24 3.75
CA THR A 669 9.42 -12.62 2.42
C THR A 669 8.21 -12.93 1.53
N LEU A 670 7.73 -11.89 0.85
CA LEU A 670 6.68 -11.99 -0.15
C LEU A 670 7.27 -12.49 -1.49
N PRO A 671 6.50 -13.16 -2.37
CA PRO A 671 6.94 -13.49 -3.71
C PRO A 671 7.24 -12.22 -4.54
N GLU A 672 8.51 -12.04 -4.94
CA GLU A 672 8.96 -10.88 -5.73
C GLU A 672 8.30 -10.81 -7.12
N SER A 673 7.89 -11.96 -7.65
CA SER A 673 7.17 -12.12 -8.90
C SER A 673 6.29 -13.37 -8.82
N ASN A 674 5.29 -13.44 -9.70
CA ASN A 674 4.36 -14.57 -9.79
C ASN A 674 3.81 -14.67 -11.23
N PRO A 675 3.30 -15.84 -11.67
CA PRO A 675 2.83 -16.05 -13.05
C PRO A 675 1.69 -15.13 -13.50
N TRP A 676 1.03 -14.44 -12.57
CA TRP A 676 -0.21 -13.70 -12.77
C TRP A 676 -0.03 -12.17 -12.73
N ASN A 677 1.20 -11.71 -12.50
CA ASN A 677 1.54 -10.30 -12.25
C ASN A 677 0.70 -9.64 -11.13
N SER A 678 0.27 -10.44 -10.14
CA SER A 678 -0.42 -9.94 -8.94
C SER A 678 0.54 -9.13 -8.08
N TRP A 679 0.18 -7.88 -7.74
CA TRP A 679 1.02 -7.01 -6.92
C TRP A 679 0.77 -7.25 -5.42
N PHE A 680 1.80 -7.74 -4.72
CA PHE A 680 1.80 -8.08 -3.29
C PHE A 680 1.77 -6.89 -2.31
N ARG A 681 0.94 -5.86 -2.57
CA ARG A 681 0.61 -4.82 -1.58
C ARG A 681 -0.37 -5.38 -0.56
N THR A 682 0.19 -6.05 0.45
CA THR A 682 -0.52 -6.74 1.53
C THR A 682 -1.39 -5.78 2.34
N SER A 683 -2.68 -6.07 2.51
CA SER A 683 -3.65 -5.15 3.14
C SER A 683 -4.20 -5.63 4.47
N ALA A 684 -4.55 -6.91 4.58
CA ALA A 684 -5.07 -7.53 5.79
C ALA A 684 -4.82 -9.04 5.83
N PHE A 685 -4.97 -9.65 7.01
CA PHE A 685 -4.87 -11.09 7.18
C PHE A 685 -5.57 -11.58 8.45
N ASP A 686 -5.82 -12.89 8.52
CA ASP A 686 -6.22 -13.61 9.72
C ASP A 686 -5.70 -15.06 9.67
N PHE A 687 -5.69 -15.76 10.80
CA PHE A 687 -5.18 -17.13 10.89
C PHE A 687 -6.32 -18.17 10.96
N PHE A 688 -6.13 -19.29 10.26
CA PHE A 688 -6.87 -20.51 10.51
C PHE A 688 -6.41 -21.15 11.84
N PRO A 689 -7.26 -21.96 12.49
CA PRO A 689 -6.88 -22.70 13.71
C PRO A 689 -5.66 -23.63 13.55
N ASP A 690 -5.32 -24.03 12.33
CA ASP A 690 -4.15 -24.86 12.00
C ASP A 690 -2.85 -24.05 11.76
N GLY A 691 -2.88 -22.73 11.89
CA GLY A 691 -1.73 -21.85 11.69
C GLY A 691 -1.46 -21.43 10.25
N ARG A 692 -2.25 -21.88 9.27
CA ARG A 692 -2.28 -21.23 7.95
C ARG A 692 -2.82 -19.80 8.08
N MET A 693 -2.39 -18.93 7.18
CA MET A 693 -2.82 -17.53 7.13
C MET A 693 -3.63 -17.29 5.86
N ALA A 694 -4.79 -16.65 5.97
CA ALA A 694 -5.46 -16.01 4.85
C ALA A 694 -5.00 -14.54 4.79
N LEU A 695 -4.37 -14.11 3.69
CA LEU A 695 -3.85 -12.75 3.50
C LEU A 695 -4.43 -12.12 2.24
N SER A 696 -4.90 -10.87 2.32
CA SER A 696 -5.41 -10.10 1.19
C SER A 696 -4.38 -9.09 0.64
N THR A 697 -4.47 -8.78 -0.65
CA THR A 697 -3.78 -7.64 -1.29
C THR A 697 -4.77 -6.52 -1.61
N TYR A 698 -4.34 -5.26 -1.55
CA TYR A 698 -5.13 -4.11 -2.03
C TYR A 698 -5.52 -4.24 -3.52
N GLY A 699 -4.78 -5.05 -4.29
CA GLY A 699 -5.11 -5.39 -5.67
C GLY A 699 -6.33 -6.29 -5.87
N GLY A 700 -6.90 -6.87 -4.80
CA GLY A 700 -8.09 -7.74 -4.88
C GLY A 700 -7.81 -9.25 -4.81
N ASP A 701 -6.62 -9.66 -4.40
CA ASP A 701 -6.25 -11.08 -4.25
C ASP A 701 -6.39 -11.56 -2.80
N VAL A 702 -6.64 -12.86 -2.61
CA VAL A 702 -6.46 -13.56 -1.32
C VAL A 702 -5.51 -14.75 -1.53
N TRP A 703 -4.60 -14.93 -0.58
CA TRP A 703 -3.56 -15.96 -0.58
C TRP A 703 -3.64 -16.78 0.69
N ILE A 704 -3.52 -18.11 0.58
CA ILE A 704 -3.23 -18.98 1.72
C ILE A 704 -1.72 -19.09 1.87
N VAL A 705 -1.20 -18.72 3.04
CA VAL A 705 0.20 -18.86 3.41
C VAL A 705 0.36 -20.02 4.41
N SER A 706 1.31 -20.90 4.18
CA SER A 706 1.57 -22.09 4.99
C SER A 706 3.07 -22.37 5.11
N GLY A 707 3.49 -23.30 5.99
CA GLY A 707 4.91 -23.47 6.34
C GLY A 707 5.46 -22.35 7.24
N ILE A 708 4.57 -21.65 7.94
CA ILE A 708 4.92 -20.62 8.92
C ILE A 708 5.31 -21.34 10.23
N ASP A 709 6.61 -21.60 10.41
CA ASP A 709 7.19 -22.24 11.59
C ASP A 709 8.21 -21.33 12.30
N HIS A 710 9.06 -21.88 13.16
CA HIS A 710 10.12 -21.10 13.81
C HIS A 710 11.22 -20.67 12.84
N GLU A 711 11.66 -21.57 11.94
CA GLU A 711 12.84 -21.42 11.09
C GLU A 711 12.58 -20.58 9.84
N LEU A 712 11.35 -20.58 9.34
CA LEU A 712 10.87 -19.90 8.14
C LEU A 712 11.61 -20.32 6.85
N THR A 713 11.99 -21.59 6.72
CA THR A 713 12.80 -22.10 5.60
C THR A 713 12.00 -22.57 4.38
N ASP A 714 10.68 -22.73 4.49
CA ASP A 714 9.78 -23.05 3.36
C ASP A 714 8.39 -22.42 3.52
N ILE A 715 8.29 -21.11 3.27
CA ILE A 715 7.02 -20.38 3.29
C ILE A 715 6.32 -20.58 1.94
N ARG A 716 5.12 -21.16 1.97
CA ARG A 716 4.37 -21.59 0.79
C ARG A 716 3.12 -20.76 0.59
N TRP A 717 3.01 -20.12 -0.57
CA TRP A 717 1.94 -19.20 -0.96
C TRP A 717 1.09 -19.82 -2.07
N LYS A 718 -0.20 -20.03 -1.81
CA LYS A 718 -1.21 -20.50 -2.75
C LYS A 718 -2.20 -19.36 -3.00
N ARG A 719 -2.44 -18.97 -4.26
CA ARG A 719 -3.50 -18.01 -4.59
C ARG A 719 -4.86 -18.69 -4.40
N PHE A 720 -5.77 -18.03 -3.70
CA PHE A 720 -7.06 -18.59 -3.28
C PHE A 720 -8.22 -17.88 -3.97
N ALA A 721 -8.20 -16.54 -4.00
CA ALA A 721 -9.20 -15.73 -4.69
C ALA A 721 -8.53 -14.54 -5.40
N ALA A 722 -9.24 -13.97 -6.37
CA ALA A 722 -8.88 -12.75 -7.07
C ALA A 722 -10.15 -11.93 -7.36
N GLY A 723 -10.02 -10.79 -8.03
CA GLY A 723 -11.17 -9.99 -8.47
C GLY A 723 -11.91 -9.21 -7.38
N LEU A 724 -11.44 -9.19 -6.11
CA LEU A 724 -12.13 -8.50 -5.00
C LEU A 724 -11.94 -6.97 -5.03
N TYR A 725 -12.96 -6.23 -4.59
CA TYR A 725 -12.97 -4.77 -4.68
C TYR A 725 -12.31 -4.08 -3.48
N GLU A 726 -11.05 -3.67 -3.63
CA GLU A 726 -10.25 -2.92 -2.64
C GLU A 726 -10.27 -3.55 -1.21
N PRO A 727 -9.89 -4.83 -1.02
CA PRO A 727 -10.11 -5.51 0.25
C PRO A 727 -9.13 -5.05 1.34
N PHE A 728 -9.67 -4.61 2.49
CA PHE A 728 -8.90 -4.02 3.61
C PHE A 728 -9.20 -4.64 5.00
N GLY A 729 -10.02 -5.69 5.03
CA GLY A 729 -10.31 -6.47 6.23
C GLY A 729 -10.40 -7.95 5.90
N VAL A 730 -9.87 -8.80 6.78
CA VAL A 730 -9.95 -10.27 6.68
C VAL A 730 -10.25 -10.83 8.07
N LYS A 731 -11.16 -11.80 8.12
CA LYS A 731 -11.40 -12.68 9.27
C LYS A 731 -11.62 -14.13 8.84
N VAL A 732 -11.10 -15.06 9.63
CA VAL A 732 -11.46 -16.48 9.55
C VAL A 732 -12.44 -16.79 10.68
N VAL A 733 -13.64 -17.24 10.32
CA VAL A 733 -14.69 -17.65 11.28
C VAL A 733 -15.19 -19.02 10.85
N ASP A 734 -15.16 -19.99 11.77
CA ASP A 734 -15.53 -21.39 11.51
C ASP A 734 -14.89 -21.97 10.22
N ASN A 735 -13.60 -21.70 10.05
CA ASN A 735 -12.77 -22.03 8.87
C ASN A 735 -13.18 -21.38 7.53
N HIS A 736 -14.17 -20.49 7.50
CA HIS A 736 -14.51 -19.71 6.30
C HIS A 736 -13.79 -18.36 6.30
N ILE A 737 -13.36 -17.88 5.13
CA ILE A 737 -12.73 -16.56 4.99
C ILE A 737 -13.81 -15.51 4.67
N PHE A 738 -13.87 -14.47 5.49
CA PHE A 738 -14.67 -13.26 5.28
C PHE A 738 -13.74 -12.09 4.95
N VAL A 739 -14.10 -11.29 3.96
CA VAL A 739 -13.29 -10.18 3.45
C VAL A 739 -14.13 -8.91 3.35
N THR A 740 -13.68 -7.82 3.99
CA THR A 740 -14.27 -6.48 3.82
C THR A 740 -13.78 -5.89 2.51
N CYS A 741 -14.67 -5.80 1.53
CA CYS A 741 -14.49 -5.03 0.30
C CYS A 741 -15.18 -3.65 0.43
N LYS A 742 -14.97 -2.78 -0.55
CA LYS A 742 -15.53 -1.42 -0.58
C LYS A 742 -17.05 -1.37 -0.77
N ASP A 743 -17.62 -2.40 -1.39
CA ASP A 743 -19.05 -2.51 -1.70
C ASP A 743 -19.79 -3.53 -0.84
N ARG A 744 -19.11 -4.56 -0.29
CA ARG A 744 -19.71 -5.63 0.51
C ARG A 744 -18.71 -6.35 1.41
N ILE A 745 -19.22 -7.11 2.38
CA ILE A 745 -18.47 -8.25 2.94
C ILE A 745 -18.67 -9.44 2.00
N VAL A 746 -17.57 -9.99 1.50
CA VAL A 746 -17.55 -11.24 0.72
C VAL A 746 -17.17 -12.40 1.62
N LYS A 747 -17.86 -13.52 1.51
CA LYS A 747 -17.46 -14.80 2.11
C LYS A 747 -17.02 -15.76 1.00
N LEU A 748 -15.84 -16.34 1.16
CA LEU A 748 -15.22 -17.18 0.13
C LEU A 748 -15.40 -18.66 0.48
N HIS A 749 -15.77 -19.46 -0.52
CA HIS A 749 -15.96 -20.91 -0.39
C HIS A 749 -15.12 -21.68 -1.40
N ASP A 750 -14.36 -22.63 -0.90
CA ASP A 750 -13.75 -23.73 -1.64
C ASP A 750 -14.76 -24.89 -1.59
N LEU A 751 -15.41 -25.21 -2.72
CA LEU A 751 -16.51 -26.18 -2.79
C LEU A 751 -16.00 -27.57 -3.20
N ASN A 752 -14.92 -27.62 -3.98
CA ASN A 752 -14.31 -28.86 -4.48
C ASN A 752 -13.15 -29.39 -3.60
N GLN A 753 -12.63 -28.58 -2.68
CA GLN A 753 -11.47 -28.80 -1.80
C GLN A 753 -10.10 -28.85 -2.50
N ASP A 754 -9.92 -28.12 -3.60
CA ASP A 754 -8.65 -27.99 -4.34
C ASP A 754 -7.73 -26.85 -3.85
N GLY A 755 -8.24 -26.00 -2.94
CA GLY A 755 -7.53 -24.85 -2.40
C GLY A 755 -7.74 -23.54 -3.16
N GLU A 756 -8.81 -23.39 -3.93
CA GLU A 756 -9.25 -22.15 -4.60
C GLU A 756 -10.70 -21.78 -4.22
N ALA A 757 -11.09 -20.51 -4.35
CA ALA A 757 -12.43 -20.05 -4.07
C ALA A 757 -13.35 -20.19 -5.31
N ASP A 758 -14.20 -21.20 -5.30
CA ASP A 758 -15.24 -21.40 -6.30
C ASP A 758 -16.33 -20.32 -6.18
N PHE A 759 -16.94 -20.18 -4.99
CA PHE A 759 -18.09 -19.31 -4.76
C PHE A 759 -17.74 -18.09 -3.91
N HIS A 760 -18.10 -16.91 -4.43
CA HIS A 760 -17.90 -15.61 -3.81
C HIS A 760 -19.27 -15.10 -3.31
N GLU A 761 -19.64 -15.48 -2.08
CA GLU A 761 -20.91 -15.16 -1.45
C GLU A 761 -20.96 -13.67 -1.06
N SER A 762 -22.02 -12.98 -1.48
CA SER A 762 -22.32 -11.59 -1.11
C SER A 762 -22.96 -11.52 0.28
N PHE A 763 -22.19 -11.89 1.31
CA PHE A 763 -22.65 -12.07 2.69
C PHE A 763 -23.33 -10.84 3.30
N ASN A 764 -22.86 -9.62 2.99
CA ASN A 764 -23.58 -8.38 3.31
C ASN A 764 -23.17 -7.23 2.37
N ALA A 765 -24.11 -6.67 1.61
CA ALA A 765 -23.87 -5.49 0.78
C ALA A 765 -23.94 -4.17 1.57
N ASP A 766 -23.07 -3.21 1.26
CA ASP A 766 -23.14 -1.87 1.85
C ASP A 766 -24.28 -1.05 1.20
N THR A 767 -24.98 -0.26 2.01
CA THR A 767 -26.13 0.53 1.56
C THR A 767 -25.76 1.79 0.77
N ASP A 768 -24.49 2.18 0.75
CA ASP A 768 -24.02 3.35 -0.01
C ASP A 768 -22.52 3.23 -0.35
N VAL A 769 -22.24 2.75 -1.55
CA VAL A 769 -20.89 2.53 -2.07
C VAL A 769 -20.38 3.81 -2.72
N SER A 770 -19.27 4.35 -2.22
CA SER A 770 -18.69 5.61 -2.69
C SER A 770 -17.77 5.38 -3.90
N VAL A 771 -17.87 6.23 -4.93
CA VAL A 771 -16.99 6.21 -6.11
C VAL A 771 -15.67 6.95 -5.89
N ASN A 772 -15.44 7.51 -4.69
CA ASN A 772 -14.19 8.21 -4.38
C ASN A 772 -13.05 7.21 -4.07
N PHE A 773 -11.86 7.47 -4.60
CA PHE A 773 -10.67 6.64 -4.34
C PHE A 773 -10.27 6.59 -2.86
N HIS A 774 -10.61 7.61 -2.06
CA HIS A 774 -10.23 7.72 -0.65
C HIS A 774 -11.33 7.20 0.33
N ALA A 775 -12.39 6.60 -0.20
CA ALA A 775 -13.56 6.18 0.57
C ALA A 775 -13.55 4.67 0.88
N PHE A 776 -12.53 4.21 1.62
CA PHE A 776 -12.36 2.80 1.95
C PHE A 776 -13.28 2.33 3.09
N ASN A 777 -13.70 1.06 3.02
CA ASN A 777 -14.13 0.26 4.16
C ASN A 777 -12.90 -0.44 4.75
N PHE A 778 -12.62 -0.29 6.03
CA PHE A 778 -11.40 -0.78 6.68
C PHE A 778 -11.68 -1.83 7.77
N ASP A 779 -10.69 -2.74 7.90
CA ASP A 779 -10.61 -3.83 8.87
C ASP A 779 -11.80 -4.81 8.81
N LEU A 780 -11.71 -5.88 9.60
CA LEU A 780 -12.82 -6.75 9.93
C LEU A 780 -12.57 -7.32 11.31
N GLN A 781 -13.51 -7.13 12.23
CA GLN A 781 -13.44 -7.65 13.59
C GLN A 781 -14.75 -8.36 13.97
N THR A 782 -14.70 -9.25 14.95
CA THR A 782 -15.86 -10.01 15.42
C THR A 782 -16.02 -9.90 16.93
N ASP A 783 -17.27 -9.83 17.42
CA ASP A 783 -17.58 -9.95 18.85
C ASP A 783 -17.87 -11.40 19.26
N ARG A 784 -17.97 -11.66 20.57
CA ARG A 784 -18.27 -12.98 21.14
C ARG A 784 -19.62 -13.58 20.73
N ALA A 785 -20.52 -12.78 20.16
CA ALA A 785 -21.81 -13.24 19.64
C ALA A 785 -21.77 -13.45 18.11
N GLY A 786 -20.59 -13.37 17.49
CA GLY A 786 -20.38 -13.61 16.06
C GLY A 786 -20.71 -12.42 15.15
N ASN A 787 -21.01 -11.25 15.72
CA ASN A 787 -21.32 -10.07 14.89
C ASN A 787 -20.03 -9.50 14.29
N PHE A 788 -20.07 -9.08 13.02
CA PHE A 788 -18.95 -8.47 12.31
C PHE A 788 -18.96 -6.94 12.45
N PHE A 789 -17.78 -6.34 12.45
CA PHE A 789 -17.57 -4.90 12.52
C PHE A 789 -16.53 -4.44 11.50
N TYR A 790 -16.83 -3.35 10.78
CA TYR A 790 -15.91 -2.65 9.89
C TYR A 790 -16.11 -1.13 10.01
N SER A 791 -15.12 -0.34 9.61
CA SER A 791 -15.17 1.13 9.64
C SER A 791 -15.23 1.71 8.23
N LYS A 792 -16.02 2.76 8.02
CA LYS A 792 -16.11 3.51 6.76
C LYS A 792 -15.34 4.83 6.88
N SER A 793 -14.59 5.17 5.84
CA SER A 793 -13.92 6.46 5.71
C SER A 793 -14.92 7.62 5.65
N GLY A 794 -14.55 8.76 6.25
CA GLY A 794 -15.32 10.01 6.17
C GLY A 794 -14.72 11.03 5.20
N HIS A 795 -13.39 11.16 5.21
CA HIS A 795 -12.66 12.09 4.37
C HIS A 795 -12.76 11.72 2.88
N GLY A 796 -13.39 12.60 2.09
CA GLY A 796 -13.55 12.44 0.64
C GLY A 796 -14.72 11.53 0.23
N ALA A 797 -15.33 10.79 1.15
CA ALA A 797 -16.46 9.92 0.84
C ALA A 797 -17.71 10.73 0.45
N ASP A 798 -18.35 10.32 -0.64
CA ASP A 798 -19.59 10.91 -1.19
C ASP A 798 -20.84 10.08 -0.87
N SER A 799 -20.82 9.36 0.25
CA SER A 799 -21.95 8.58 0.78
C SER A 799 -22.85 9.37 1.73
N THR A 800 -24.08 8.89 1.94
CA THR A 800 -25.07 9.35 2.94
C THR A 800 -24.52 9.38 4.36
N LEU A 801 -23.72 8.37 4.73
CA LEU A 801 -23.16 8.19 6.07
C LEU A 801 -21.63 8.00 6.00
N PRO A 802 -20.87 9.09 5.80
CA PRO A 802 -19.42 9.07 5.81
C PRO A 802 -18.89 9.01 7.25
N GLY A 803 -17.80 8.27 7.50
CA GLY A 803 -17.09 8.31 8.78
C GLY A 803 -17.82 7.60 9.93
N ALA A 804 -18.17 6.33 9.75
CA ALA A 804 -18.94 5.54 10.71
C ALA A 804 -18.37 4.13 10.91
N VAL A 805 -18.67 3.50 12.04
CA VAL A 805 -18.46 2.06 12.26
C VAL A 805 -19.78 1.34 12.11
N ILE A 806 -19.77 0.26 11.33
CA ILE A 806 -20.93 -0.55 11.01
C ILE A 806 -20.84 -1.88 11.77
N LYS A 807 -21.98 -2.35 12.29
CA LYS A 807 -22.15 -3.68 12.88
C LYS A 807 -23.06 -4.53 12.00
N ILE A 808 -22.65 -5.76 11.68
CA ILE A 808 -23.43 -6.74 10.91
C ILE A 808 -23.72 -7.95 11.80
N SER A 809 -24.94 -8.51 11.73
CA SER A 809 -25.32 -9.73 12.43
C SER A 809 -24.53 -10.98 11.96
N PRO A 810 -24.48 -12.07 12.75
CA PRO A 810 -23.68 -13.25 12.41
C PRO A 810 -24.16 -14.00 11.15
N ASP A 811 -25.39 -13.74 10.73
CA ASP A 811 -26.03 -14.29 9.53
C ASP A 811 -25.99 -13.34 8.32
N GLY A 812 -25.35 -12.17 8.44
CA GLY A 812 -25.21 -11.17 7.37
C GLY A 812 -26.42 -10.26 7.16
N LYS A 813 -27.59 -10.59 7.73
CA LYS A 813 -28.89 -10.02 7.31
C LYS A 813 -29.25 -8.67 7.94
N ARG A 814 -28.68 -8.32 9.10
CA ARG A 814 -28.97 -7.06 9.79
C ARG A 814 -27.75 -6.18 9.87
N ARG A 815 -27.84 -5.00 9.26
CA ARG A 815 -26.80 -3.96 9.27
C ARG A 815 -27.23 -2.80 10.17
N GLU A 816 -26.36 -2.43 11.11
CA GLU A 816 -26.58 -1.40 12.12
C GLU A 816 -25.45 -0.37 12.08
N VAL A 817 -25.78 0.91 12.25
CA VAL A 817 -24.77 1.95 12.51
C VAL A 817 -24.39 1.85 13.97
N PHE A 818 -23.15 1.43 14.27
CA PHE A 818 -22.70 1.28 15.65
C PHE A 818 -22.35 2.64 16.26
N CYS A 819 -21.59 3.46 15.55
CA CYS A 819 -21.20 4.81 15.97
C CYS A 819 -20.61 5.64 14.81
N THR A 820 -20.45 6.96 14.99
CA THR A 820 -20.07 7.90 13.92
C THR A 820 -18.93 8.84 14.31
N GLY A 821 -18.48 9.67 13.38
CA GLY A 821 -17.52 10.75 13.64
C GLY A 821 -16.06 10.34 13.46
N PHE A 822 -15.73 9.60 12.41
CA PHE A 822 -14.35 9.23 12.04
C PHE A 822 -13.90 9.86 10.72
N ARG A 823 -12.65 10.29 10.62
CA ARG A 823 -12.10 10.88 9.39
C ARG A 823 -11.60 9.81 8.41
N THR A 824 -10.62 9.02 8.81
CA THR A 824 -10.01 7.94 8.03
C THR A 824 -9.64 6.81 9.00
N PRO A 825 -10.63 6.04 9.48
CA PRO A 825 -10.44 5.08 10.57
C PRO A 825 -9.83 3.76 10.07
N ASN A 826 -8.56 3.81 9.64
CA ASN A 826 -7.86 2.67 9.04
C ASN A 826 -7.82 1.44 9.96
N GLY A 827 -7.63 1.65 11.27
CA GLY A 827 -7.44 0.57 12.23
C GLY A 827 -8.65 0.31 13.12
N MET A 828 -8.99 -0.97 13.32
CA MET A 828 -9.88 -1.41 14.41
C MET A 828 -9.21 -2.43 15.32
N GLY A 829 -9.84 -2.71 16.45
CA GLY A 829 -9.49 -3.80 17.37
C GLY A 829 -10.68 -4.19 18.26
N MET A 830 -10.46 -5.16 19.15
CA MET A 830 -11.45 -5.66 20.10
C MET A 830 -10.77 -5.96 21.44
N LEU A 831 -11.33 -5.48 22.54
CA LEU A 831 -10.85 -5.79 23.90
C LEU A 831 -11.40 -7.16 24.38
N PRO A 832 -10.75 -7.81 25.37
CA PRO A 832 -11.21 -9.08 25.94
C PRO A 832 -12.57 -9.03 26.66
N ASP A 833 -13.14 -7.86 26.89
CA ASP A 833 -14.49 -7.67 27.42
C ASP A 833 -15.56 -7.54 26.32
N GLY A 834 -15.15 -7.35 25.06
CA GLY A 834 -16.03 -7.11 23.91
C GLY A 834 -16.27 -5.65 23.57
N ARG A 835 -15.57 -4.69 24.19
CA ARG A 835 -15.53 -3.29 23.73
C ARG A 835 -14.67 -3.20 22.46
N PRO A 836 -15.18 -2.71 21.32
CA PRO A 836 -14.36 -2.48 20.12
C PRO A 836 -13.48 -1.24 20.31
N THR A 837 -12.37 -1.17 19.56
CA THR A 837 -11.57 0.05 19.38
C THR A 837 -11.52 0.43 17.91
N ALA A 838 -11.33 1.72 17.63
CA ALA A 838 -10.88 2.19 16.33
C ALA A 838 -9.92 3.37 16.49
N SER A 839 -8.93 3.44 15.61
CA SER A 839 -8.03 4.58 15.50
C SER A 839 -8.46 5.54 14.39
N ASP A 840 -8.13 6.82 14.50
CA ASP A 840 -8.41 7.83 13.46
C ASP A 840 -7.21 8.74 13.19
N ASN A 841 -7.09 9.21 11.93
CA ASN A 841 -5.92 9.91 11.41
C ASN A 841 -6.10 11.44 11.45
N GLN A 842 -5.09 12.16 11.99
CA GLN A 842 -5.10 13.62 12.08
C GLN A 842 -5.55 14.32 10.79
N GLY A 843 -6.44 15.30 10.93
CA GLY A 843 -6.89 16.17 9.84
C GLY A 843 -7.99 17.12 10.30
N GLN A 844 -8.86 17.55 9.39
CA GLN A 844 -10.00 18.41 9.73
C GLN A 844 -10.87 17.74 10.80
N TRP A 845 -11.19 18.45 11.89
CA TRP A 845 -11.95 17.93 13.05
C TRP A 845 -11.35 16.72 13.79
N THR A 846 -10.17 16.23 13.39
CA THR A 846 -9.40 15.18 14.09
C THR A 846 -8.04 15.80 14.48
N PRO A 847 -7.93 16.47 15.65
CA PRO A 847 -6.82 17.39 15.96
C PRO A 847 -5.43 16.76 15.94
N ALA A 848 -5.33 15.53 16.43
CA ALA A 848 -4.17 14.65 16.39
C ALA A 848 -4.64 13.22 16.05
N SER A 849 -3.71 12.30 15.75
CA SER A 849 -4.06 10.89 15.59
C SER A 849 -4.50 10.32 16.95
N LYS A 850 -5.31 9.25 16.96
CA LYS A 850 -5.87 8.73 18.22
C LYS A 850 -6.31 7.28 18.15
N VAL A 851 -6.49 6.66 19.32
CA VAL A 851 -7.29 5.43 19.49
C VAL A 851 -8.51 5.74 20.35
N SER A 852 -9.70 5.42 19.88
CA SER A 852 -10.98 5.57 20.57
C SER A 852 -11.52 4.22 21.02
N LEU A 853 -12.07 4.18 22.24
CA LEU A 853 -12.83 3.04 22.77
C LEU A 853 -14.30 3.21 22.41
N LEU A 854 -14.90 2.22 21.74
CA LEU A 854 -16.17 2.44 21.04
C LEU A 854 -17.40 2.02 21.85
N ARG A 855 -18.37 2.94 21.94
CA ARG A 855 -19.72 2.72 22.47
C ARG A 855 -20.82 2.89 21.41
N PRO A 856 -21.95 2.18 21.52
CA PRO A 856 -23.11 2.37 20.64
C PRO A 856 -23.60 3.82 20.65
N ASN A 857 -23.94 4.35 19.48
CA ASN A 857 -24.35 5.75 19.24
C ASN A 857 -23.31 6.81 19.64
N GLY A 858 -22.05 6.42 19.89
CA GLY A 858 -20.97 7.36 20.17
C GLY A 858 -20.60 8.24 18.96
N PHE A 859 -20.01 9.39 19.23
CA PHE A 859 -19.57 10.35 18.21
C PHE A 859 -18.12 10.78 18.45
N TYR A 860 -17.19 10.37 17.60
CA TYR A 860 -15.74 10.57 17.82
C TYR A 860 -15.18 11.84 17.16
N GLY A 861 -16.01 12.84 16.88
CA GLY A 861 -15.54 14.21 16.66
C GLY A 861 -15.25 14.60 15.22
N TRP A 862 -15.05 13.68 14.27
CA TRP A 862 -14.98 14.11 12.86
C TRP A 862 -16.35 14.64 12.40
N VAL A 863 -16.38 15.87 11.89
CA VAL A 863 -17.57 16.51 11.31
C VAL A 863 -17.37 16.65 9.82
N GLN A 864 -18.42 16.39 9.03
CA GLN A 864 -18.32 16.45 7.58
C GLN A 864 -18.04 17.88 7.08
N THR A 865 -17.00 18.00 6.25
CA THR A 865 -16.40 19.27 5.80
C THR A 865 -16.38 19.45 4.29
N TYR A 866 -16.90 18.49 3.53
CA TYR A 866 -16.79 18.46 2.08
C TYR A 866 -18.14 18.46 1.40
N SER A 867 -18.29 19.38 0.45
CA SER A 867 -18.92 19.04 -0.82
C SER A 867 -17.98 19.38 -1.97
N ILE A 868 -18.12 18.63 -3.05
CA ILE A 868 -17.53 18.94 -4.34
C ILE A 868 -18.69 19.46 -5.19
N PRO A 869 -18.76 20.77 -5.52
CA PRO A 869 -19.89 21.32 -6.25
C PRO A 869 -20.13 20.59 -7.57
N GLY A 870 -21.34 20.03 -7.74
CA GLY A 870 -21.72 19.21 -8.90
C GLY A 870 -21.55 17.70 -8.72
N MET A 871 -20.89 17.22 -7.66
CA MET A 871 -21.02 15.85 -7.18
C MET A 871 -22.13 15.77 -6.12
N TRP A 872 -22.66 14.57 -5.89
CA TRP A 872 -23.77 14.34 -4.96
C TRP A 872 -23.39 14.68 -3.51
N GLU A 873 -24.15 15.57 -2.87
CA GLU A 873 -24.02 15.93 -1.45
C GLU A 873 -24.91 15.00 -0.59
N PRO A 874 -24.60 14.72 0.70
CA PRO A 874 -25.27 13.70 1.52
C PRO A 874 -26.81 13.74 1.66
N GLY A 875 -27.43 14.87 1.30
CA GLY A 875 -28.88 15.06 1.25
C GLY A 875 -29.42 15.42 -0.13
N GLY A 876 -28.71 15.09 -1.22
CA GLY A 876 -29.09 15.48 -2.58
C GLY A 876 -29.09 17.00 -2.80
N GLY A 877 -28.19 17.72 -2.14
CA GLY A 877 -28.13 19.20 -2.14
C GLY A 877 -28.93 19.89 -1.03
N THR A 878 -29.57 19.15 -0.11
CA THR A 878 -30.32 19.73 1.02
C THR A 878 -29.48 19.97 2.28
N ILE A 879 -28.30 19.34 2.41
CA ILE A 879 -27.39 19.52 3.55
C ILE A 879 -26.30 20.51 3.14
N ASP A 880 -26.44 21.77 3.55
CA ASP A 880 -25.41 22.78 3.37
C ASP A 880 -24.22 22.53 4.30
N ILE A 881 -23.18 21.88 3.77
CA ILE A 881 -21.94 21.54 4.48
C ILE A 881 -21.16 22.76 5.00
N LYS A 882 -21.50 23.99 4.58
CA LYS A 882 -20.92 25.23 5.14
C LYS A 882 -21.65 25.68 6.41
N ASN A 883 -22.86 25.18 6.63
CA ASN A 883 -23.74 25.47 7.76
C ASN A 883 -24.00 24.25 8.64
N VAL A 884 -23.24 23.16 8.48
CA VAL A 884 -23.22 22.03 9.43
C VAL A 884 -22.76 22.55 10.79
N VAL A 885 -23.69 22.63 11.74
CA VAL A 885 -23.41 22.96 13.14
C VAL A 885 -22.77 21.73 13.79
N PRO A 886 -21.50 21.79 14.23
CA PRO A 886 -20.89 20.68 14.95
C PRO A 886 -21.61 20.48 16.30
N PRO A 887 -21.68 19.25 16.84
CA PRO A 887 -22.06 19.04 18.23
C PRO A 887 -21.20 19.88 19.18
N SER A 888 -21.68 20.20 20.39
CA SER A 888 -20.92 20.99 21.36
C SER A 888 -19.72 20.25 21.97
N SER A 889 -19.64 18.92 21.78
CA SER A 889 -18.63 18.03 22.31
C SER A 889 -18.62 16.71 21.53
N PHE A 890 -17.62 15.87 21.77
CA PHE A 890 -17.47 14.54 21.18
C PHE A 890 -16.92 13.56 22.24
N ASP A 891 -16.97 12.26 21.95
CA ASP A 891 -16.47 11.21 22.82
C ASP A 891 -14.92 11.23 22.89
N PRO A 892 -14.32 11.40 24.08
CA PRO A 892 -12.87 11.48 24.22
C PRO A 892 -12.20 10.16 23.82
N PRO A 893 -11.02 10.19 23.20
CA PRO A 893 -10.28 8.98 22.87
C PRO A 893 -9.68 8.33 24.13
N LEU A 894 -9.28 7.07 23.99
CA LEU A 894 -8.48 6.35 24.97
C LEU A 894 -7.08 6.95 25.08
N ILE A 895 -6.51 7.38 23.94
CA ILE A 895 -5.19 8.02 23.82
C ILE A 895 -5.15 8.91 22.56
N TRP A 896 -4.64 10.13 22.70
CA TRP A 896 -4.15 10.96 21.60
C TRP A 896 -2.67 10.68 21.31
N MET A 897 -2.27 10.82 20.05
CA MET A 897 -0.91 10.61 19.56
C MET A 897 -0.54 11.76 18.59
N PRO A 898 0.53 12.53 18.83
CA PRO A 898 0.92 13.64 17.97
C PRO A 898 1.59 13.12 16.67
N GLN A 899 1.62 13.91 15.59
CA GLN A 899 2.16 13.45 14.28
C GLN A 899 3.59 12.90 14.34
N ASP A 900 4.41 13.44 15.24
CA ASP A 900 5.77 12.98 15.49
C ASP A 900 5.80 11.52 15.93
N PHE A 901 4.88 11.11 16.82
CA PHE A 901 4.70 9.73 17.27
C PHE A 901 3.89 8.88 16.26
N ASP A 902 2.74 9.38 15.78
CA ASP A 902 1.93 8.71 14.74
C ASP A 902 1.19 9.72 13.85
N ASN A 903 1.55 9.79 12.57
CA ASN A 903 0.90 10.64 11.57
C ASN A 903 -0.25 9.94 10.83
N SER A 904 -0.37 8.61 10.93
CA SER A 904 -1.41 7.84 10.24
C SER A 904 -1.53 6.46 10.88
N SER A 905 -2.63 6.23 11.60
CA SER A 905 -2.82 5.04 12.41
C SER A 905 -3.15 3.78 11.60
N GLY A 906 -2.87 2.63 12.19
CA GLY A 906 -3.32 1.30 11.82
C GLY A 906 -4.05 0.63 12.99
N GLY A 907 -4.31 -0.68 12.86
CA GLY A 907 -5.16 -1.47 13.76
C GLY A 907 -4.68 -1.60 15.20
N GLN A 908 -5.52 -2.24 16.00
CA GLN A 908 -5.20 -2.61 17.38
C GLN A 908 -5.38 -4.12 17.60
N LEU A 909 -4.54 -4.70 18.45
CA LEU A 909 -4.54 -6.12 18.76
C LEU A 909 -4.36 -6.31 20.27
N TRP A 910 -5.35 -6.88 20.95
CA TRP A 910 -5.10 -7.43 22.27
C TRP A 910 -4.33 -8.75 22.15
N VAL A 911 -3.33 -8.97 23.01
CA VAL A 911 -2.59 -10.23 23.09
C VAL A 911 -2.69 -10.78 24.50
N ASP A 912 -3.38 -11.90 24.67
CA ASP A 912 -3.51 -12.63 25.95
C ASP A 912 -2.71 -13.95 25.98
N ASP A 913 -2.13 -14.36 24.85
CA ASP A 913 -1.24 -15.52 24.79
C ASP A 913 0.05 -15.27 25.58
N LYS A 914 0.31 -16.13 26.57
CA LYS A 914 1.47 -16.04 27.46
C LYS A 914 2.77 -16.50 26.80
N ARG A 915 2.69 -17.21 25.67
CA ARG A 915 3.85 -17.58 24.83
C ARG A 915 4.51 -16.37 24.18
N TRP A 916 3.80 -15.25 24.10
CA TRP A 916 4.35 -13.97 23.64
C TRP A 916 5.11 -13.19 24.72
N GLY A 917 5.31 -13.74 25.92
CA GLY A 917 6.19 -13.14 26.94
C GLY A 917 5.63 -11.88 27.63
N PRO A 918 6.50 -11.01 28.18
CA PRO A 918 6.10 -9.92 29.08
C PRO A 918 5.12 -8.86 28.53
N LEU A 919 5.05 -8.65 27.22
CA LEU A 919 4.07 -7.73 26.60
C LEU A 919 2.65 -8.31 26.55
N SER A 920 2.46 -9.61 26.84
CA SER A 920 1.13 -10.22 26.97
C SER A 920 0.29 -9.53 28.06
N GLY A 921 -1.02 -9.43 27.83
CA GLY A 921 -1.96 -8.69 28.69
C GLY A 921 -2.12 -7.20 28.36
N HIS A 922 -1.65 -6.74 27.19
CA HIS A 922 -1.75 -5.35 26.75
C HIS A 922 -2.48 -5.22 25.41
N LEU A 923 -3.03 -4.02 25.14
CA LEU A 923 -3.51 -3.63 23.83
C LEU A 923 -2.33 -3.08 23.00
N LEU A 924 -2.03 -3.71 21.88
CA LEU A 924 -1.09 -3.20 20.88
C LEU A 924 -1.78 -2.23 19.93
N HIS A 925 -1.01 -1.26 19.43
CA HIS A 925 -1.39 -0.33 18.37
C HIS A 925 -0.34 -0.38 17.25
N THR A 926 -0.78 -0.36 15.99
CA THR A 926 0.10 -0.30 14.82
C THR A 926 0.01 1.07 14.15
N SER A 927 1.13 1.63 13.69
CA SER A 927 1.16 2.84 12.88
C SER A 927 1.43 2.48 11.42
N PHE A 928 0.50 2.88 10.55
CA PHE A 928 0.71 2.88 9.10
C PHE A 928 1.73 3.95 8.69
N GLY A 929 1.64 5.13 9.30
CA GLY A 929 2.46 6.30 8.98
C GLY A 929 3.95 6.10 9.28
N LYS A 930 4.26 5.36 10.35
CA LYS A 930 5.64 5.14 10.79
C LYS A 930 6.14 3.72 10.58
N GLY A 931 5.26 2.74 10.35
CA GLY A 931 5.67 1.33 10.46
C GLY A 931 6.19 1.01 11.86
N TRP A 932 5.53 1.52 12.89
CA TRP A 932 5.89 1.33 14.31
C TRP A 932 4.78 0.57 15.03
N MET A 933 5.16 -0.24 16.02
CA MET A 933 4.23 -0.90 16.93
C MET A 933 4.42 -0.34 18.35
N SER A 934 3.33 -0.14 19.06
CA SER A 934 3.29 0.41 20.41
C SER A 934 2.35 -0.41 21.31
N TYR A 935 2.48 -0.28 22.62
CA TYR A 935 1.60 -0.94 23.60
C TYR A 935 0.97 0.09 24.55
N LEU A 936 -0.31 -0.11 24.86
CA LEU A 936 -1.11 0.76 25.72
C LEU A 936 -1.30 0.16 27.11
N MET A 937 -1.20 1.02 28.12
CA MET A 937 -1.53 0.73 29.51
C MET A 937 -2.84 1.44 29.85
N ILE A 938 -3.94 0.69 29.88
CA ILE A 938 -5.30 1.20 30.03
C ILE A 938 -5.67 1.38 31.52
N GLN A 939 -6.27 2.51 31.85
CA GLN A 939 -6.88 2.82 33.14
C GLN A 939 -8.37 3.13 32.92
N ASP A 940 -9.25 2.26 33.42
CA ASP A 940 -10.66 2.59 33.67
C ASP A 940 -10.75 3.20 35.09
N VAL A 941 -11.25 4.43 35.22
CA VAL A 941 -11.32 5.21 36.47
C VAL A 941 -12.59 6.07 36.53
N GLU A 942 -13.39 5.89 37.58
CA GLU A 942 -14.64 6.67 37.84
C GLU A 942 -15.55 6.82 36.60
N GLY A 943 -15.71 5.74 35.82
CA GLY A 943 -16.55 5.72 34.61
C GLY A 943 -15.89 6.25 33.33
N HIS A 944 -14.65 6.72 33.41
CA HIS A 944 -13.84 7.19 32.28
C HIS A 944 -12.76 6.18 31.91
N SER A 945 -12.45 6.04 30.63
CA SER A 945 -11.33 5.23 30.13
C SER A 945 -10.23 6.14 29.60
N GLN A 946 -8.98 5.86 29.93
CA GLN A 946 -7.81 6.58 29.44
C GLN A 946 -6.58 5.67 29.41
N ALA A 947 -5.52 6.04 28.70
CA ALA A 947 -4.31 5.22 28.61
C ALA A 947 -3.02 6.04 28.50
N ALA A 948 -1.93 5.41 28.90
CA ALA A 948 -0.58 5.74 28.44
C ALA A 948 -0.18 4.80 27.29
N ILE A 949 0.70 5.25 26.41
CA ILE A 949 1.26 4.48 25.29
C ILE A 949 2.78 4.61 25.24
N ALA A 950 3.45 3.50 24.94
CA ALA A 950 4.90 3.42 24.73
C ALA A 950 5.24 2.66 23.45
N LYS A 951 6.26 3.13 22.72
CA LYS A 951 6.75 2.53 21.48
C LYS A 951 7.49 1.20 21.75
N LEU A 952 7.56 0.32 20.75
CA LEU A 952 8.55 -0.77 20.71
C LEU A 952 9.77 -0.34 19.88
N PRO A 953 11.01 -0.72 20.25
CA PRO A 953 12.23 -0.36 19.50
C PRO A 953 12.40 -1.23 18.24
N PHE A 954 11.31 -1.42 17.50
CA PHE A 954 11.25 -2.14 16.23
C PHE A 954 10.66 -1.22 15.16
N ASP A 955 11.31 -1.24 14.00
CA ASP A 955 10.98 -0.43 12.85
C ASP A 955 10.63 -1.39 11.71
N PHE A 956 9.34 -1.51 11.42
CA PHE A 956 8.84 -2.44 10.39
C PHE A 956 9.25 -1.95 9.00
N GLN A 957 9.37 -2.89 8.06
CA GLN A 957 9.71 -2.61 6.67
C GLN A 957 8.56 -1.93 5.89
N THR A 958 7.34 -1.94 6.42
CA THR A 958 6.14 -1.38 5.77
C THR A 958 5.25 -0.65 6.79
N GLY A 959 4.31 0.18 6.30
CA GLY A 959 3.31 0.84 7.12
C GLY A 959 2.28 -0.18 7.63
N ILE A 960 2.36 -0.58 8.89
CA ILE A 960 1.57 -1.70 9.41
C ILE A 960 0.13 -1.30 9.76
N MET A 961 -0.82 -1.97 9.09
CA MET A 961 -2.26 -1.71 9.18
C MET A 961 -3.01 -2.75 10.02
N ARG A 962 -2.60 -4.02 9.97
CA ARG A 962 -3.24 -5.11 10.72
C ARG A 962 -2.19 -5.91 11.47
N ALA A 963 -2.55 -6.39 12.65
CA ALA A 963 -1.80 -7.39 13.40
C ALA A 963 -2.75 -8.49 13.89
N ARG A 964 -2.23 -9.71 14.06
CA ARG A 964 -2.93 -10.89 14.60
C ARG A 964 -1.93 -11.79 15.36
N VAL A 965 -2.44 -12.59 16.30
CA VAL A 965 -1.67 -13.68 16.95
C VAL A 965 -1.82 -14.95 16.14
N ASN A 966 -0.73 -15.68 15.89
CA ASN A 966 -0.78 -17.02 15.30
C ASN A 966 -1.16 -18.05 16.39
N PRO A 967 -2.24 -18.85 16.22
CA PRO A 967 -2.67 -19.80 17.24
C PRO A 967 -1.64 -20.91 17.52
N ILE A 968 -0.75 -21.23 16.57
CA ILE A 968 0.22 -22.33 16.69
C ILE A 968 1.48 -21.93 17.48
N ASP A 969 2.12 -20.80 17.17
CA ASP A 969 3.34 -20.35 17.87
C ASP A 969 3.08 -19.29 18.97
N GLY A 970 1.88 -18.71 19.02
CA GLY A 970 1.49 -17.69 19.98
C GLY A 970 2.17 -16.32 19.76
N GLN A 971 2.80 -16.11 18.60
CA GLN A 971 3.53 -14.88 18.29
C GLN A 971 2.68 -13.87 17.53
N VAL A 972 3.03 -12.60 17.61
CA VAL A 972 2.35 -11.50 16.92
C VAL A 972 2.93 -11.29 15.53
N TYR A 973 2.07 -11.28 14.52
CA TYR A 973 2.39 -10.95 13.14
C TYR A 973 1.76 -9.61 12.79
N ALA A 974 2.35 -8.86 11.86
CA ALA A 974 1.77 -7.64 11.32
C ALA A 974 2.05 -7.47 9.81
N THR A 975 1.14 -6.78 9.12
CA THR A 975 1.22 -6.53 7.68
C THR A 975 0.71 -5.13 7.30
N GLY A 976 1.09 -4.66 6.11
CA GLY A 976 0.53 -3.46 5.51
C GLY A 976 1.28 -3.04 4.23
N LEU A 977 1.21 -1.74 3.91
CA LEU A 977 1.75 -1.14 2.68
C LEU A 977 2.18 0.32 2.95
N GLN A 978 2.67 1.04 1.94
CA GLN A 978 3.11 2.44 2.07
C GLN A 978 2.11 3.42 1.43
N GLY A 979 1.57 3.12 0.24
CA GLY A 979 0.43 3.78 -0.40
C GLY A 979 0.37 5.32 -0.25
N TRP A 980 -0.55 5.80 0.59
CA TRP A 980 -0.88 7.23 0.72
C TRP A 980 -0.16 7.95 1.89
N ASN A 981 0.96 7.40 2.39
CA ASN A 981 1.65 7.89 3.59
C ASN A 981 2.41 9.23 3.43
N GLY A 982 1.67 10.34 3.35
CA GLY A 982 2.23 11.69 3.39
C GLY A 982 2.76 12.05 4.79
N GLY A 983 4.04 12.40 4.89
CA GLY A 983 4.68 12.83 6.14
C GLY A 983 5.07 11.69 7.09
N GLY A 984 5.01 10.43 6.63
CA GLY A 984 5.46 9.26 7.39
C GLY A 984 6.96 9.05 7.41
N ARG A 985 7.37 7.89 7.94
CA ARG A 985 8.78 7.45 7.90
C ARG A 985 9.17 7.10 6.45
N SER A 986 10.34 7.61 6.01
CA SER A 986 10.93 7.29 4.70
C SER A 986 11.32 5.81 4.60
N GLY A 987 11.40 5.29 3.37
CA GLY A 987 11.93 3.94 3.10
C GLY A 987 10.97 2.77 3.37
N LEU A 988 9.72 3.02 3.76
CA LEU A 988 8.70 1.98 3.92
C LEU A 988 8.29 1.37 2.56
N LEU A 989 8.21 0.04 2.51
CA LEU A 989 7.88 -0.76 1.33
C LEU A 989 6.37 -0.86 1.09
N ASP A 990 5.97 -1.00 -0.17
CA ASP A 990 4.57 -1.18 -0.57
C ASP A 990 4.16 -2.66 -0.52
N GLY A 991 4.11 -3.18 0.71
CA GLY A 991 3.88 -4.59 1.05
C GLY A 991 4.88 -5.08 2.10
N GLY A 992 4.45 -5.94 3.02
CA GLY A 992 5.34 -6.60 3.97
C GLY A 992 4.62 -7.46 5.00
N LEU A 993 5.26 -8.54 5.45
CA LEU A 993 4.77 -9.43 6.50
C LEU A 993 5.90 -9.74 7.49
N GLN A 994 5.72 -9.41 8.77
CA GLN A 994 6.76 -9.58 9.79
C GLN A 994 6.18 -10.13 11.10
N ARG A 995 6.98 -10.87 11.86
CA ARG A 995 6.64 -11.46 13.17
C ARG A 995 7.48 -10.82 14.27
N VAL A 996 6.82 -10.25 15.29
CA VAL A 996 7.46 -9.88 16.55
C VAL A 996 7.51 -11.14 17.41
N ARG A 997 8.68 -11.78 17.46
CA ARG A 997 8.90 -13.05 18.19
C ARG A 997 9.49 -12.76 19.56
N TYR A 998 8.90 -13.33 20.61
CA TYR A 998 9.51 -13.40 21.93
C TYR A 998 10.67 -14.41 21.90
N THR A 999 11.88 -13.98 22.29
CA THR A 999 13.11 -14.79 22.18
C THR A 999 13.33 -15.73 23.37
N GLY A 1000 12.44 -15.69 24.38
CA GLY A 1000 12.63 -16.36 25.67
C GLY A 1000 13.53 -15.59 26.64
N LYS A 1001 14.25 -14.55 26.19
CA LYS A 1001 15.13 -13.73 27.03
C LYS A 1001 14.31 -12.65 27.79
N PRO A 1002 14.80 -12.14 28.93
CA PRO A 1002 14.13 -11.06 29.66
C PRO A 1002 13.91 -9.81 28.78
N TRP A 1003 12.78 -9.14 29.02
CA TRP A 1003 12.43 -7.86 28.40
C TRP A 1003 12.19 -6.82 29.49
N GLN A 1004 12.79 -5.64 29.37
CA GLN A 1004 12.60 -4.53 30.30
C GLN A 1004 11.50 -3.61 29.77
N MET A 1005 10.43 -3.42 30.55
CA MET A 1005 9.29 -2.60 30.15
C MET A 1005 8.56 -1.97 31.33
N ILE A 1006 7.82 -0.92 31.00
CA ILE A 1006 6.73 -0.36 31.79
C ILE A 1006 5.56 -1.35 31.73
N THR A 1007 4.85 -1.59 32.83
CA THR A 1007 3.76 -2.58 32.93
C THR A 1007 2.43 -2.00 33.36
N GLU A 1008 2.42 -0.84 34.01
CA GLU A 1008 1.20 -0.16 34.44
C GLU A 1008 1.47 1.33 34.57
N CYS A 1009 0.56 2.15 34.06
CA CYS A 1009 0.53 3.60 34.26
C CYS A 1009 -0.82 3.98 34.86
N LYS A 1010 -0.85 4.71 35.98
CA LYS A 1010 -2.06 5.17 36.65
C LYS A 1010 -1.99 6.64 37.05
N VAL A 1011 -3.04 7.38 36.68
CA VAL A 1011 -3.31 8.73 37.19
C VAL A 1011 -3.88 8.58 38.60
N GLU A 1012 -3.29 9.26 39.57
CA GLU A 1012 -3.77 9.39 40.95
C GLU A 1012 -4.13 10.87 41.22
N ASN A 1013 -4.82 11.18 42.33
CA ASN A 1013 -5.33 12.54 42.59
C ASN A 1013 -4.23 13.57 42.96
N ASP A 1014 -3.01 13.10 43.16
CA ASP A 1014 -1.82 13.82 43.64
C ASP A 1014 -0.53 13.41 42.88
N GLY A 1015 -0.67 12.73 41.72
CA GLY A 1015 0.49 12.35 40.92
C GLY A 1015 0.24 11.32 39.82
N LEU A 1016 1.34 10.85 39.24
CA LEU A 1016 1.38 9.83 38.20
C LEU A 1016 2.22 8.64 38.64
N LEU A 1017 1.61 7.45 38.69
CA LEU A 1017 2.25 6.19 39.05
C LEU A 1017 2.69 5.43 37.78
N ILE A 1018 3.97 5.05 37.72
CA ILE A 1018 4.59 4.29 36.63
C ILE A 1018 5.21 3.02 37.23
N LYS A 1019 4.92 1.84 36.68
CA LYS A 1019 5.45 0.55 37.14
C LYS A 1019 6.30 -0.14 36.09
N PHE A 1020 7.32 -0.85 36.54
CA PHE A 1020 8.26 -1.61 35.71
C PHE A 1020 8.25 -3.09 36.09
N ASN A 1021 8.62 -3.97 35.15
CA ASN A 1021 8.80 -5.40 35.48
C ASN A 1021 10.17 -5.71 36.15
N PHE A 1022 11.14 -4.79 36.09
CA PHE A 1022 12.48 -4.90 36.66
C PHE A 1022 12.68 -3.98 37.89
N PRO A 1023 13.57 -4.30 38.83
CA PRO A 1023 13.92 -3.41 39.95
C PRO A 1023 14.72 -2.20 39.48
N LEU A 1024 14.52 -1.05 40.11
CA LEU A 1024 15.24 0.19 39.84
C LEU A 1024 16.39 0.43 40.83
N GLU A 1025 17.35 1.25 40.43
CA GLU A 1025 18.40 1.79 41.31
C GLU A 1025 17.82 2.99 42.11
N PRO A 1026 17.83 2.98 43.46
CA PRO A 1026 17.06 3.94 44.24
C PRO A 1026 17.42 5.41 44.09
N ASN A 1027 18.68 5.76 43.82
CA ASN A 1027 19.10 7.15 43.72
C ASN A 1027 18.59 7.79 42.42
N THR A 1028 18.79 7.14 41.27
CA THR A 1028 18.26 7.59 39.98
C THR A 1028 16.73 7.54 39.93
N ALA A 1029 16.10 6.52 40.54
CA ALA A 1029 14.64 6.43 40.61
C ALA A 1029 13.97 7.46 41.54
N SER A 1030 14.73 8.12 42.41
CA SER A 1030 14.21 9.18 43.32
C SER A 1030 14.68 10.59 42.93
N ASP A 1031 15.58 10.72 41.95
CA ASP A 1031 16.08 12.00 41.46
C ASP A 1031 15.10 12.60 40.45
N ILE A 1032 14.49 13.73 40.81
CA ILE A 1032 13.61 14.50 39.91
C ILE A 1032 14.27 14.80 38.55
N ARG A 1033 15.60 14.94 38.50
CA ARG A 1033 16.35 15.25 37.26
C ARG A 1033 16.43 14.07 36.28
N SER A 1034 16.09 12.86 36.72
CA SER A 1034 15.93 11.71 35.83
C SER A 1034 14.62 11.75 35.02
N TYR A 1035 13.73 12.72 35.26
CA TYR A 1035 12.42 12.85 34.63
C TYR A 1035 12.25 14.24 33.99
N LYS A 1036 11.76 14.29 32.75
CA LYS A 1036 11.22 15.49 32.09
C LYS A 1036 9.75 15.22 31.79
N ALA A 1037 8.86 16.10 32.23
CA ALA A 1037 7.43 15.98 31.97
C ALA A 1037 6.85 17.30 31.44
N GLU A 1038 5.99 17.24 30.44
CA GLU A 1038 5.29 18.39 29.84
C GLU A 1038 3.87 17.99 29.42
N HIS A 1039 2.96 18.96 29.30
CA HIS A 1039 1.59 18.74 28.85
C HIS A 1039 1.11 19.76 27.83
N TRP A 1040 0.07 19.39 27.08
CA TRP A 1040 -0.66 20.26 26.16
C TRP A 1040 -2.06 19.72 25.88
N ASN A 1041 -2.93 20.62 25.43
CA ASN A 1041 -4.23 20.33 24.83
C ASN A 1041 -4.22 20.63 23.33
N TYR A 1042 -5.22 20.09 22.63
CA TYR A 1042 -5.51 20.38 21.24
C TYR A 1042 -6.82 21.17 21.09
N ARG A 1043 -7.02 21.82 19.93
CA ARG A 1043 -8.24 22.56 19.62
C ARG A 1043 -9.05 21.83 18.55
N TRP A 1044 -10.20 21.30 18.93
CA TRP A 1044 -11.16 20.67 18.03
C TRP A 1044 -11.84 21.69 17.12
N ARG A 1045 -11.42 21.75 15.84
CA ARG A 1045 -11.82 22.74 14.84
C ARG A 1045 -11.79 22.14 13.43
N SER A 1046 -12.40 22.83 12.46
CA SER A 1046 -12.39 22.48 11.04
C SER A 1046 -11.04 22.65 10.33
N SER A 1047 -10.04 23.25 10.98
CA SER A 1047 -8.65 23.29 10.52
C SER A 1047 -8.03 21.90 10.43
N TYR A 1048 -7.04 21.70 9.56
CA TYR A 1048 -6.33 20.42 9.48
C TYR A 1048 -5.46 20.21 10.72
N GLY A 1049 -5.93 19.38 11.64
CA GLY A 1049 -5.30 19.16 12.93
C GLY A 1049 -5.33 20.38 13.85
N SER A 1050 -4.48 20.33 14.87
CA SER A 1050 -4.23 21.43 15.81
C SER A 1050 -2.74 21.54 16.12
N ASP A 1051 -2.28 22.77 16.39
CA ASP A 1051 -1.06 22.98 17.16
C ASP A 1051 -1.23 22.45 18.60
N ARG A 1052 -0.14 22.40 19.37
CA ARG A 1052 -0.16 22.16 20.82
C ARG A 1052 -0.50 23.47 21.55
N TYR A 1053 -1.30 23.40 22.60
CA TYR A 1053 -1.69 24.56 23.42
C TYR A 1053 -1.46 24.29 24.91
N SER A 1054 -0.94 25.27 25.65
CA SER A 1054 -0.81 25.21 27.12
C SER A 1054 -2.20 25.04 27.76
N PRO A 1055 -2.39 24.05 28.65
CA PRO A 1055 -3.70 23.81 29.27
C PRO A 1055 -4.05 24.89 30.32
N LEU A 1056 -3.06 25.61 30.86
CA LEU A 1056 -3.26 26.68 31.84
C LEU A 1056 -3.50 28.06 31.19
N THR A 1057 -3.06 28.28 29.95
CA THR A 1057 -3.07 29.62 29.31
C THR A 1057 -3.74 29.70 27.94
N ASP A 1058 -4.07 28.55 27.30
CA ASP A 1058 -4.61 28.43 25.94
C ASP A 1058 -3.77 29.17 24.85
N GLN A 1059 -2.48 29.38 25.14
CA GLN A 1059 -1.50 29.91 24.19
C GLN A 1059 -0.81 28.76 23.44
N PRO A 1060 -0.38 28.96 22.17
CA PRO A 1060 0.36 27.95 21.42
C PRO A 1060 1.67 27.55 22.12
N GLY A 1061 1.89 26.25 22.30
CA GLY A 1061 3.07 25.68 22.97
C GLY A 1061 2.77 24.44 23.81
N THR A 1062 3.80 23.97 24.50
CA THR A 1062 3.73 22.97 25.57
C THR A 1062 4.13 23.61 26.89
N GLU A 1063 3.70 23.06 28.01
CA GLU A 1063 4.00 23.59 29.35
C GLU A 1063 4.60 22.49 30.26
N PRO A 1064 5.65 22.73 31.05
CA PRO A 1064 6.28 21.70 31.88
C PRO A 1064 5.39 21.32 33.07
N ILE A 1065 5.21 20.01 33.30
CA ILE A 1065 4.53 19.50 34.49
C ILE A 1065 5.48 19.64 35.68
N LYS A 1066 5.07 20.40 36.70
CA LYS A 1066 5.85 20.57 37.93
C LYS A 1066 5.73 19.33 38.82
N ILE A 1067 6.72 18.43 38.70
CA ILE A 1067 6.97 17.37 39.67
C ILE A 1067 7.51 18.02 40.95
N GLU A 1068 6.90 17.75 42.11
CA GLU A 1068 7.40 18.23 43.41
C GLU A 1068 8.45 17.29 44.00
N SER A 1069 8.26 15.99 43.80
CA SER A 1069 9.18 14.92 44.23
C SER A 1069 8.86 13.62 43.49
N VAL A 1070 9.81 12.68 43.51
CA VAL A 1070 9.59 11.31 43.04
C VAL A 1070 9.68 10.36 44.23
N THR A 1071 8.77 9.41 44.31
CA THR A 1071 8.75 8.38 45.36
C THR A 1071 8.89 6.99 44.74
N LEU A 1072 10.01 6.32 45.03
CA LEU A 1072 10.17 4.89 44.76
C LEU A 1072 9.23 4.08 45.65
N GLY A 1073 8.48 3.17 45.05
CA GLY A 1073 7.59 2.24 45.75
C GLY A 1073 8.35 1.20 46.58
N ALA A 1074 7.70 0.67 47.62
CA ALA A 1074 8.27 -0.36 48.50
C ALA A 1074 8.56 -1.71 47.78
N ASP A 1075 8.12 -1.87 46.54
CA ASP A 1075 8.44 -2.98 45.65
C ASP A 1075 9.80 -2.82 44.94
N GLY A 1076 10.39 -1.62 44.96
CA GLY A 1076 11.57 -1.25 44.16
C GLY A 1076 11.31 -1.23 42.65
N LYS A 1077 10.04 -1.27 42.21
CA LYS A 1077 9.59 -1.43 40.82
C LYS A 1077 8.55 -0.42 40.37
N SER A 1078 7.99 0.37 41.29
CA SER A 1078 7.06 1.46 41.01
C SER A 1078 7.71 2.81 41.30
N VAL A 1079 7.40 3.85 40.53
CA VAL A 1079 7.71 5.25 40.87
C VAL A 1079 6.45 6.09 40.79
N LYS A 1080 6.24 6.96 41.77
CA LYS A 1080 5.20 7.98 41.74
C LYS A 1080 5.84 9.35 41.54
N LEU A 1081 5.44 10.04 40.48
CA LEU A 1081 5.74 11.45 40.24
C LEU A 1081 4.69 12.26 41.00
N ASN A 1082 5.04 12.81 42.17
CA ASN A 1082 4.12 13.58 43.01
C ASN A 1082 3.93 14.98 42.40
N ILE A 1083 2.69 15.36 42.11
CA ILE A 1083 2.32 16.59 41.41
C ILE A 1083 1.21 17.27 42.21
N GLN A 1084 1.42 18.53 42.61
CA GLN A 1084 0.55 19.21 43.57
C GLN A 1084 -0.89 19.42 43.06
N GLU A 1085 -1.05 19.69 41.76
CA GLU A 1085 -2.32 20.00 41.11
C GLU A 1085 -2.42 19.22 39.79
N MET A 1086 -3.12 18.08 39.86
CA MET A 1086 -3.40 17.24 38.69
C MET A 1086 -4.62 17.76 37.94
N ILE A 1087 -4.51 17.92 36.62
CA ILE A 1087 -5.58 18.38 35.74
C ILE A 1087 -5.77 17.43 34.53
N PRO A 1088 -7.00 17.32 33.98
CA PRO A 1088 -7.22 16.66 32.70
C PRO A 1088 -6.47 17.35 31.56
N VAL A 1089 -5.85 16.57 30.68
CA VAL A 1089 -5.11 17.03 29.49
C VAL A 1089 -5.22 16.03 28.35
N ASP A 1090 -5.26 16.52 27.10
CA ASP A 1090 -5.21 15.65 25.92
C ASP A 1090 -3.88 14.89 25.87
N GLN A 1091 -2.78 15.56 26.24
CA GLN A 1091 -1.47 14.91 26.38
C GLN A 1091 -0.69 15.38 27.60
N ALA A 1092 -0.21 14.43 28.39
CA ALA A 1092 1.04 14.52 29.11
C ALA A 1092 2.12 13.69 28.36
N HIS A 1093 3.31 14.25 28.19
CA HIS A 1093 4.48 13.59 27.62
C HIS A 1093 5.57 13.54 28.70
N ILE A 1094 6.11 12.34 28.96
CA ILE A 1094 7.09 12.09 30.02
C ILE A 1094 8.27 11.34 29.41
N THR A 1095 9.46 11.95 29.43
CA THR A 1095 10.73 11.33 29.07
C THR A 1095 11.52 11.03 30.35
N PHE A 1096 12.16 9.88 30.47
CA PHE A 1096 13.00 9.59 31.65
C PHE A 1096 14.23 8.73 31.38
N HIS A 1097 15.24 8.91 32.22
CA HIS A 1097 16.56 8.25 32.16
C HIS A 1097 16.92 7.70 33.53
N LEU A 1098 16.82 6.38 33.69
CA LEU A 1098 16.94 5.65 34.95
C LEU A 1098 18.06 4.62 34.90
N LYS A 1099 18.31 3.98 36.04
CA LYS A 1099 19.07 2.73 36.09
C LYS A 1099 18.22 1.60 36.68
N THR A 1100 18.42 0.41 36.14
CA THR A 1100 18.01 -0.86 36.73
C THR A 1100 18.79 -1.11 38.03
N GLY A 1101 18.31 -2.02 38.88
CA GLY A 1101 18.99 -2.41 40.13
C GLY A 1101 20.37 -3.06 39.96
N ASP A 1102 20.76 -3.45 38.73
CA ASP A 1102 22.11 -3.89 38.37
C ASP A 1102 23.01 -2.76 37.82
N GLY A 1103 22.48 -1.55 37.67
CA GLY A 1103 23.19 -0.36 37.21
C GLY A 1103 23.11 -0.09 35.70
N THR A 1104 22.49 -0.98 34.92
CA THR A 1104 22.24 -0.79 33.48
C THR A 1104 21.35 0.43 33.23
N ALA A 1105 21.67 1.23 32.22
CA ALA A 1105 20.86 2.39 31.84
C ALA A 1105 19.55 1.97 31.17
N PHE A 1106 18.44 2.59 31.57
CA PHE A 1106 17.13 2.43 30.95
C PHE A 1106 16.54 3.81 30.63
N ALA A 1107 16.24 4.06 29.37
CA ALA A 1107 15.63 5.31 28.92
C ALA A 1107 14.32 5.01 28.16
N ASP A 1108 13.29 5.81 28.40
CA ASP A 1108 11.98 5.60 27.81
C ASP A 1108 11.17 6.90 27.69
N GLU A 1109 10.06 6.83 26.96
CA GLU A 1109 9.06 7.89 26.90
C GLU A 1109 7.63 7.33 27.02
N LEU A 1110 6.74 8.16 27.57
CA LEU A 1110 5.30 7.91 27.64
C LEU A 1110 4.54 9.10 27.05
N TYR A 1111 3.60 8.80 26.16
CA TYR A 1111 2.52 9.71 25.81
C TYR A 1111 1.26 9.22 26.54
N TRP A 1112 0.55 10.13 27.20
CA TRP A 1112 -0.55 9.78 28.11
C TRP A 1112 -1.69 10.77 27.90
N THR A 1113 -2.92 10.29 27.71
CA THR A 1113 -4.11 11.15 27.77
C THR A 1113 -4.74 11.04 29.15
N ILE A 1114 -5.12 12.17 29.74
CA ILE A 1114 -5.74 12.25 31.06
C ILE A 1114 -7.13 12.85 30.85
N ASN A 1115 -8.10 12.00 30.55
CA ASN A 1115 -9.51 12.37 30.41
C ASN A 1115 -10.13 12.72 31.77
N HIS A 1116 -9.68 12.06 32.84
CA HIS A 1116 -10.18 12.25 34.19
C HIS A 1116 -9.06 12.08 35.24
N VAL A 1117 -9.14 12.89 36.30
CA VAL A 1117 -8.30 12.78 37.50
C VAL A 1117 -9.19 12.24 38.61
N PRO A 1118 -8.87 11.09 39.24
CA PRO A 1118 -9.73 10.52 40.28
C PRO A 1118 -9.92 11.45 41.47
N THR A 1119 -11.00 11.24 42.19
CA THR A 1119 -11.31 11.94 43.45
C THR A 1119 -10.44 11.44 44.62
N ARG A 1120 -10.68 11.99 45.82
CA ARG A 1120 -9.91 11.74 47.07
C ARG A 1120 -10.70 10.88 48.06
#